data_AF-A0A0G4NNV8-F1
#
_entry.id   AF-A0A0G4NNV8-F1
#
_cell.length_a   1.000
_cell.length_b   1.000
_cell.length_c   1.000
_cell.angle_alpha   90.00
_cell.angle_beta   90.00
_cell.angle_gamma   90.00
#
_symmetry.space_group_name_H-M   'P 1'
#
loop_
_entity.id
_entity.type
_entity.pdbx_description
1 polymer ?
#
loop_
_entity_poly.entity_id
_entity_poly.type
_entity_poly.pdbx_seq_one_letter_code
_entity_poly.pdbx_strand_id
1 'polypeptide(L)'
;MNRLAKLCARQLTNRGFSIGVGDVFPTEQLLVKKKKLIEDANIQVDELINTYKKGKLEKATGCNMEQTLENSISGLLSKVRTQAGAQCIQTLSRNNAPLVMAKSGSKGSEINVAQMVAVVGQQIIGGSRVADGFQDRSLPHFHKNAPQPPSKGFVGNSFYSGLLPTEFIFHAMSGREGLVDTAVKTAETGYMSRRLMKSLEDLSTRYDDTVRTSGGGIVQFQFGADKLDPVDMEGSAKPVHFDRTWSHAENLTWSNTDPALLPNEILSFCDSMLSHERSRYPRRDLVGQGYLEYDNTEDRYTDEHEGARDFLRSVEQYVAGRAAKLTRILQLTGLTSDPLGAHMEIDLIDEEQKAKKAYADRVAKVSESTLKLFIKLCLEKYKKAHVEPGHAVGAVGAQSIGEPGTQMTLKTFHFAGVAGMSITQGVPRIKEIINASKLISTPVIKCPLVQNKEMRAARIVKARIEKTYVSDILSYIEDEWMANAGNVVLQIDMDALSDMQLGIGIHDVAEAICRHRKLKVQRGDLHIGQSRIEIRVRVDENAAAKRTKAKGSEEQADLLVRANYLRRLVPFVAISGYPDATRAIIQTSEHDTHTVLVEGYGLRACMNTEGVDGTKTSTNNVMEARDILGIEAARSTIAHEIGEVMGDMDIDPRHMQLLADVMTYKGEVLGITRFGLSKMRDSVLQLASFEKTPDHLFDAAAGMKTDKIEGVSECIIMGQTMTVGTGAFHVVRRLALQSGDISERPALFEDAWTEETNKRRQERKRH
;
A
#
# COMPACT_ATOMS: atom_id res chain seq x y z
N MET A 1 21.87 -26.07 -8.28
CA MET A 1 21.05 -25.93 -9.50
C MET A 1 21.53 -26.80 -10.67
N ASN A 2 22.76 -26.67 -11.18
CA ASN A 2 23.22 -27.41 -12.38
C ASN A 2 23.10 -28.94 -12.30
N ARG A 3 23.36 -29.55 -11.14
CA ARG A 3 23.19 -31.00 -10.93
C ARG A 3 21.72 -31.41 -11.08
N LEU A 4 20.81 -30.65 -10.50
CA LEU A 4 19.36 -30.89 -10.59
C LEU A 4 18.88 -30.74 -12.04
N ALA A 5 19.28 -29.67 -12.74
CA ALA A 5 18.91 -29.48 -14.15
C ALA A 5 19.33 -30.66 -15.03
N LYS A 6 20.58 -31.14 -14.88
CA LYS A 6 21.10 -32.29 -15.63
C LYS A 6 20.39 -33.61 -15.28
N LEU A 7 20.07 -33.81 -14.00
CA LEU A 7 19.34 -34.99 -13.53
C LEU A 7 17.89 -34.97 -14.05
N CYS A 8 17.17 -33.88 -13.81
CA CYS A 8 15.78 -33.72 -14.21
C CYS A 8 15.60 -33.82 -15.72
N ALA A 9 16.49 -33.21 -16.52
CA ALA A 9 16.43 -33.30 -17.98
C ALA A 9 16.49 -34.76 -18.45
N ARG A 10 17.47 -35.55 -18.00
CA ARG A 10 17.60 -36.95 -18.40
C ARG A 10 16.49 -37.83 -17.83
N GLN A 11 16.15 -37.64 -16.56
CA GLN A 11 15.14 -38.45 -15.88
C GLN A 11 13.75 -38.24 -16.46
N LEU A 12 13.38 -36.99 -16.76
CA LEU A 12 12.07 -36.67 -17.34
C LEU A 12 11.95 -37.20 -18.78
N THR A 13 13.03 -37.14 -19.57
CA THR A 13 13.08 -37.75 -20.91
C THR A 13 12.95 -39.28 -20.85
N ASN A 14 13.66 -39.95 -19.94
CA ASN A 14 13.62 -41.41 -19.82
C ASN A 14 12.30 -41.93 -19.24
N ARG A 15 11.72 -41.22 -18.26
CA ARG A 15 10.44 -41.59 -17.65
C ARG A 15 9.28 -41.35 -18.63
N GLY A 16 9.36 -40.28 -19.42
CA GLY A 16 8.25 -39.76 -20.20
C GLY A 16 7.24 -39.02 -19.32
N PHE A 17 6.84 -37.83 -19.75
CA PHE A 17 5.72 -37.10 -19.18
C PHE A 17 4.96 -36.44 -20.33
N SER A 18 3.69 -36.79 -20.47
CA SER A 18 2.85 -36.34 -21.58
C SER A 18 1.47 -35.97 -21.06
N ILE A 19 0.79 -35.10 -21.80
CA ILE A 19 -0.60 -34.72 -21.59
C ILE A 19 -1.42 -35.18 -22.79
N GLY A 20 -2.55 -35.83 -22.54
CA GLY A 20 -3.48 -36.28 -23.56
C GLY A 20 -4.89 -35.71 -23.38
N VAL A 21 -5.76 -35.97 -24.35
CA VAL A 21 -7.18 -35.60 -24.26
C VAL A 21 -7.88 -36.35 -23.12
N GLY A 22 -7.43 -37.56 -22.78
CA GLY A 22 -7.96 -38.34 -21.66
C GLY A 22 -7.76 -37.68 -20.29
N ASP A 23 -6.75 -36.81 -20.16
CA ASP A 23 -6.42 -36.11 -18.90
C ASP A 23 -7.39 -34.96 -18.59
N VAL A 24 -8.09 -34.48 -19.63
CA VAL A 24 -9.10 -33.41 -19.54
C VAL A 24 -10.53 -33.95 -19.73
N PHE A 25 -10.68 -35.27 -19.82
CA PHE A 25 -11.98 -35.92 -19.98
C PHE A 25 -12.79 -35.88 -18.67
N PRO A 26 -13.98 -35.27 -18.64
CA PRO A 26 -14.81 -35.25 -17.43
C PRO A 26 -15.46 -36.62 -17.21
N THR A 27 -15.41 -37.12 -15.97
CA THR A 27 -16.11 -38.36 -15.60
C THR A 27 -17.64 -38.14 -15.59
N GLU A 28 -18.41 -39.19 -15.80
CA GLU A 28 -19.88 -39.11 -15.80
C GLU A 28 -20.45 -38.58 -14.48
N GLN A 29 -19.84 -38.98 -13.35
CA GLN A 29 -20.20 -38.47 -12.02
C GLN A 29 -20.02 -36.94 -11.93
N LEU A 30 -18.94 -36.41 -12.51
CA LEU A 30 -18.69 -34.97 -12.55
C LEU A 30 -19.70 -34.26 -13.44
N LEU A 31 -20.07 -34.84 -14.59
CA LEU A 31 -21.08 -34.27 -15.49
C LEU A 31 -22.46 -34.15 -14.83
N VAL A 32 -22.90 -35.19 -14.11
CA VAL A 32 -24.18 -35.18 -13.38
C VAL A 32 -24.16 -34.12 -12.28
N LYS A 33 -23.10 -34.10 -11.46
CA LYS A 33 -22.95 -33.11 -10.38
C LYS A 33 -22.86 -31.68 -10.91
N LYS A 34 -22.10 -31.46 -11.99
CA LYS A 34 -21.97 -30.16 -12.68
C LYS A 34 -23.33 -29.66 -13.15
N LYS A 35 -24.11 -30.49 -13.86
CA LYS A 35 -25.43 -30.10 -14.35
C LYS A 35 -26.34 -29.69 -13.20
N LYS A 36 -26.38 -30.49 -12.14
CA LYS A 36 -27.15 -30.19 -10.93
C LYS A 36 -26.73 -28.86 -10.30
N LEU A 37 -25.42 -28.60 -10.13
CA LEU A 37 -24.93 -27.33 -9.58
C LEU A 37 -25.33 -26.11 -10.41
N ILE A 38 -25.28 -26.23 -11.74
CA ILE A 38 -25.67 -25.12 -12.64
C ILE A 38 -27.18 -24.90 -12.61
N GLU A 39 -27.97 -25.98 -12.58
CA GLU A 39 -29.44 -25.90 -12.45
C GLU A 39 -29.86 -25.27 -11.12
N ASP A 40 -29.29 -25.74 -10.00
CA ASP A 40 -29.54 -25.20 -8.67
C ASP A 40 -29.18 -23.69 -8.61
N ALA A 41 -28.07 -23.29 -9.24
CA ALA A 41 -27.66 -21.90 -9.32
C ALA A 41 -28.59 -21.05 -10.18
N ASN A 42 -29.07 -21.56 -11.32
CA ASN A 42 -30.02 -20.86 -12.17
C ASN A 42 -31.35 -20.63 -11.44
N ILE A 43 -31.83 -21.62 -10.67
CA ILE A 43 -33.04 -21.49 -9.86
C ILE A 43 -32.87 -20.37 -8.83
N GLN A 44 -31.74 -20.34 -8.10
CA GLN A 44 -31.46 -19.27 -7.13
C GLN A 44 -31.35 -17.89 -7.78
N VAL A 45 -30.74 -17.80 -8.98
CA VAL A 45 -30.68 -16.53 -9.73
C VAL A 45 -32.08 -16.09 -10.17
N ASP A 46 -32.92 -17.01 -10.63
CA ASP A 46 -34.30 -16.68 -11.01
C ASP A 46 -35.14 -16.24 -9.80
N GLU A 47 -34.93 -16.81 -8.62
CA GLU A 47 -35.53 -16.34 -7.36
C GLU A 47 -35.07 -14.91 -7.02
N LEU A 48 -33.78 -14.60 -7.16
CA LEU A 48 -33.24 -13.24 -6.99
C LEU A 48 -33.83 -12.25 -8.01
N ILE A 49 -33.97 -12.65 -9.27
CA ILE A 49 -34.60 -11.83 -10.30
C ILE A 49 -36.09 -11.60 -9.99
N ASN A 50 -36.80 -12.62 -9.50
CA ASN A 50 -38.20 -12.52 -9.15
C ASN A 50 -38.43 -11.64 -7.91
N THR A 51 -37.56 -11.71 -6.91
CA THR A 51 -37.61 -10.81 -5.74
C THR A 51 -37.28 -9.37 -6.12
N TYR A 52 -36.33 -9.16 -7.02
CA TYR A 52 -36.04 -7.85 -7.63
C TYR A 52 -37.24 -7.30 -8.40
N LYS A 53 -37.87 -8.09 -9.28
CA LYS A 53 -39.08 -7.68 -10.03
C LYS A 53 -40.26 -7.35 -9.12
N LYS A 54 -40.35 -7.99 -7.94
CA LYS A 54 -41.35 -7.68 -6.91
C LYS A 54 -40.97 -6.46 -6.04
N GLY A 55 -39.79 -5.86 -6.26
CA GLY A 55 -39.29 -4.73 -5.47
C GLY A 55 -38.93 -5.07 -4.03
N LYS A 56 -38.80 -6.36 -3.67
CA LYS A 56 -38.56 -6.83 -2.30
C LYS A 56 -37.10 -7.15 -2.00
N LEU A 57 -36.18 -6.92 -2.95
CA LEU A 57 -34.77 -7.17 -2.74
C LEU A 57 -34.20 -6.17 -1.73
N GLU A 58 -33.52 -6.66 -0.70
CA GLU A 58 -32.86 -5.78 0.26
C GLU A 58 -31.66 -5.09 -0.40
N LYS A 59 -31.63 -3.76 -0.34
CA LYS A 59 -30.58 -2.94 -0.95
C LYS A 59 -29.29 -3.07 -0.14
N ALA A 60 -28.19 -3.47 -0.79
CA ALA A 60 -26.89 -3.45 -0.16
C ALA A 60 -26.44 -2.00 0.10
N THR A 61 -25.74 -1.79 1.21
CA THR A 61 -25.27 -0.45 1.61
C THR A 61 -24.38 0.17 0.52
N GLY A 62 -24.77 1.35 0.04
CA GLY A 62 -24.01 2.09 -0.97
C GLY A 62 -24.18 1.61 -2.41
N CYS A 63 -25.07 0.66 -2.69
CA CYS A 63 -25.37 0.17 -4.04
C CYS A 63 -26.81 0.52 -4.44
N ASN A 64 -27.08 0.73 -5.73
CA ASN A 64 -28.45 0.75 -6.23
C ASN A 64 -29.07 -0.67 -6.23
N MET A 65 -30.39 -0.77 -6.40
CA MET A 65 -31.08 -2.08 -6.42
C MET A 65 -30.55 -2.99 -7.53
N GLU A 66 -30.29 -2.44 -8.73
CA GLU A 66 -29.68 -3.16 -9.86
C GLU A 66 -28.25 -3.62 -9.55
N GLN A 67 -27.43 -2.73 -9.00
CA GLN A 67 -26.06 -3.07 -8.60
C GLN A 67 -26.04 -4.15 -7.51
N THR A 68 -26.98 -4.10 -6.57
CA THR A 68 -27.14 -5.12 -5.53
C THR A 68 -27.48 -6.47 -6.15
N LEU A 69 -28.39 -6.49 -7.13
CA LEU A 69 -28.73 -7.69 -7.89
C LEU A 69 -27.50 -8.25 -8.62
N GLU A 70 -26.77 -7.41 -9.36
CA GLU A 70 -25.58 -7.82 -10.11
C GLU A 70 -24.46 -8.36 -9.21
N ASN A 71 -24.22 -7.72 -8.07
CA ASN A 71 -23.25 -8.17 -7.07
C ASN A 71 -23.64 -9.53 -6.48
N SER A 72 -24.93 -9.71 -6.16
CA SER A 72 -25.46 -10.97 -5.63
C SER A 72 -25.35 -12.11 -6.64
N ILE A 73 -25.73 -11.86 -7.90
CA ILE A 73 -25.62 -12.85 -8.99
C ILE A 73 -24.16 -13.20 -9.26
N SER A 74 -23.29 -12.19 -9.38
CA SER A 74 -21.86 -12.41 -9.66
C SER A 74 -21.17 -13.20 -8.53
N GLY A 75 -21.51 -12.89 -7.27
CA GLY A 75 -21.03 -13.62 -6.11
C GLY A 75 -21.48 -15.09 -6.10
N LEU A 76 -22.75 -15.34 -6.44
CA LEU A 76 -23.29 -16.70 -6.55
C LEU A 76 -22.61 -17.50 -7.68
N LEU A 77 -22.50 -16.93 -8.88
CA LEU A 77 -21.88 -17.61 -10.04
C LEU A 77 -20.39 -17.88 -9.82
N SER A 78 -19.69 -17.01 -9.09
CA SER A 78 -18.30 -17.24 -8.69
C SER A 78 -18.17 -18.45 -7.75
N LYS A 79 -19.11 -18.61 -6.79
CA LYS A 79 -19.16 -19.79 -5.91
C LYS A 79 -19.37 -21.09 -6.68
N VAL A 80 -20.26 -21.08 -7.68
CA VAL A 80 -20.53 -22.27 -8.54
C VAL A 80 -19.25 -22.76 -9.21
N ARG A 81 -18.45 -21.83 -9.76
CA ARG A 81 -17.16 -22.18 -10.37
C ARG A 81 -16.21 -22.82 -9.36
N THR A 82 -16.07 -22.25 -8.17
CA THR A 82 -15.19 -22.80 -7.12
C THR A 82 -15.63 -24.18 -6.66
N GLN A 83 -16.94 -24.39 -6.47
CA GLN A 83 -17.50 -25.69 -6.09
C GLN A 83 -17.31 -26.74 -7.19
N ALA A 84 -17.61 -26.40 -8.44
CA ALA A 84 -17.41 -27.29 -9.59
C ALA A 84 -15.91 -27.64 -9.77
N GLY A 85 -15.01 -26.67 -9.57
CA GLY A 85 -13.57 -26.88 -9.61
C GLY A 85 -13.08 -27.81 -8.50
N ALA A 86 -13.53 -27.63 -7.27
CA ALA A 86 -13.18 -28.51 -6.15
C ALA A 86 -13.65 -29.95 -6.39
N GLN A 87 -14.88 -30.14 -6.88
CA GLN A 87 -15.40 -31.46 -7.25
C GLN A 87 -14.60 -32.10 -8.39
N CYS A 88 -14.20 -31.31 -9.39
CA CYS A 88 -13.34 -31.77 -10.47
C CYS A 88 -12.02 -32.31 -9.94
N ILE A 89 -11.32 -31.55 -9.10
CA ILE A 89 -10.00 -31.92 -8.57
C ILE A 89 -10.06 -33.17 -7.69
N GLN A 90 -11.13 -33.32 -6.91
CA GLN A 90 -11.35 -34.51 -6.09
C GLN A 90 -11.59 -35.79 -6.92
N THR A 91 -12.14 -35.63 -8.13
CA THR A 91 -12.51 -36.77 -8.99
C THR A 91 -11.36 -37.19 -9.92
N LEU A 92 -10.43 -36.29 -10.22
CA LEU A 92 -9.28 -36.56 -11.07
C LEU A 92 -8.26 -37.48 -10.37
N SER A 93 -7.64 -38.36 -11.15
CA SER A 93 -6.55 -39.22 -10.66
C SER A 93 -5.37 -38.39 -10.17
N ARG A 94 -4.70 -38.85 -9.11
CA ARG A 94 -3.45 -38.26 -8.61
C ARG A 94 -2.33 -38.21 -9.66
N ASN A 95 -2.35 -39.16 -10.61
CA ASN A 95 -1.34 -39.27 -11.67
C ASN A 95 -1.70 -38.45 -12.92
N ASN A 96 -2.82 -37.71 -12.90
CA ASN A 96 -3.25 -36.90 -14.03
C ASN A 96 -2.22 -35.78 -14.32
N ALA A 97 -1.77 -35.66 -15.58
CA ALA A 97 -0.67 -34.78 -15.94
C ALA A 97 -0.94 -33.28 -15.64
N PRO A 98 -2.10 -32.69 -16.02
CA PRO A 98 -2.44 -31.30 -15.69
C PRO A 98 -2.50 -31.04 -14.19
N LEU A 99 -2.97 -32.02 -13.41
CA LEU A 99 -3.05 -31.90 -11.95
C LEU A 99 -1.66 -31.93 -11.31
N VAL A 100 -0.76 -32.79 -11.80
CA VAL A 100 0.64 -32.80 -11.37
C VAL A 100 1.34 -31.49 -11.74
N MET A 101 1.08 -30.94 -12.93
CA MET A 101 1.63 -29.65 -13.35
C MET A 101 1.16 -28.49 -12.46
N ALA A 102 -0.14 -28.45 -12.14
CA ALA A 102 -0.71 -27.45 -11.25
C ALA A 102 -0.17 -27.57 -9.81
N LYS A 103 -0.14 -28.79 -9.24
CA LYS A 103 0.36 -29.01 -7.87
C LYS A 103 1.86 -28.79 -7.73
N SER A 104 2.64 -29.03 -8.78
CA SER A 104 4.07 -28.74 -8.81
C SER A 104 4.39 -27.27 -9.04
N GLY A 105 3.39 -26.45 -9.42
CA GLY A 105 3.60 -25.05 -9.79
C GLY A 105 4.40 -24.86 -11.09
N SER A 106 4.52 -25.89 -11.93
CA SER A 106 5.31 -25.83 -13.17
C SER A 106 4.67 -24.94 -14.22
N LYS A 107 3.39 -25.19 -14.55
CA LYS A 107 2.58 -24.32 -15.41
C LYS A 107 1.09 -24.59 -15.20
N GLY A 108 0.32 -23.51 -15.07
CA GLY A 108 -1.11 -23.56 -14.83
C GLY A 108 -1.45 -23.69 -13.35
N SER A 109 -2.73 -23.52 -13.04
CA SER A 109 -3.28 -23.60 -11.70
C SER A 109 -4.44 -24.61 -11.65
N GLU A 110 -4.90 -24.92 -10.45
CA GLU A 110 -6.12 -25.70 -10.23
C GLU A 110 -7.35 -25.10 -10.95
N ILE A 111 -7.41 -23.77 -11.07
CA ILE A 111 -8.46 -23.07 -11.81
C ILE A 111 -8.37 -23.38 -13.30
N ASN A 112 -7.17 -23.40 -13.90
CA ASN A 112 -7.01 -23.73 -15.32
C ASN A 112 -7.49 -25.16 -15.62
N VAL A 113 -7.16 -26.11 -14.74
CA VAL A 113 -7.63 -27.50 -14.86
C VAL A 113 -9.15 -27.57 -14.76
N ALA A 114 -9.74 -26.88 -13.78
CA ALA A 114 -11.19 -26.80 -13.61
C ALA A 114 -11.91 -26.19 -14.84
N GLN A 115 -11.32 -25.17 -15.48
CA GLN A 115 -11.89 -24.55 -16.69
C GLN A 115 -11.85 -25.46 -17.92
N MET A 116 -10.78 -26.26 -18.06
CA MET A 116 -10.67 -27.22 -19.15
C MET A 116 -11.67 -28.38 -19.02
N VAL A 117 -11.90 -28.86 -17.80
CA VAL A 117 -12.70 -30.08 -17.55
C VAL A 117 -14.14 -29.79 -17.14
N ALA A 118 -14.35 -28.90 -16.15
CA ALA A 118 -15.65 -28.69 -15.51
C ALA A 118 -16.43 -27.51 -16.11
N VAL A 119 -16.05 -26.26 -15.80
CA VAL A 119 -16.80 -25.06 -16.22
C VAL A 119 -15.86 -23.87 -16.36
N VAL A 120 -15.97 -23.11 -17.45
CA VAL A 120 -15.17 -21.90 -17.66
C VAL A 120 -15.59 -20.80 -16.67
N GLY A 121 -16.90 -20.62 -16.48
CA GLY A 121 -17.50 -19.72 -15.50
C GLY A 121 -17.85 -18.34 -16.05
N GLN A 122 -18.16 -17.40 -15.15
CA GLN A 122 -18.55 -16.04 -15.51
C GLN A 122 -17.40 -15.26 -16.15
N GLN A 123 -17.63 -14.70 -17.34
CA GLN A 123 -16.72 -13.75 -17.98
C GLN A 123 -17.00 -12.35 -17.42
N ILE A 124 -15.96 -11.73 -16.86
CA ILE A 124 -16.03 -10.39 -16.27
C ILE A 124 -15.28 -9.45 -17.21
N ILE A 125 -15.89 -8.30 -17.51
CA ILE A 125 -15.32 -7.25 -18.37
C ILE A 125 -15.43 -5.92 -17.61
N GLY A 126 -14.31 -5.20 -17.47
CA GLY A 126 -14.26 -3.94 -16.72
C GLY A 126 -14.76 -4.07 -15.27
N GLY A 127 -14.60 -5.25 -14.67
CA GLY A 127 -15.05 -5.54 -13.31
C GLY A 127 -16.57 -5.78 -13.15
N SER A 128 -17.32 -5.87 -14.26
CA SER A 128 -18.76 -6.17 -14.27
C SER A 128 -19.08 -7.35 -15.19
N ARG A 129 -20.31 -7.86 -15.13
CA ARG A 129 -20.83 -8.81 -16.14
C ARG A 129 -20.95 -8.10 -17.49
N VAL A 130 -21.08 -8.89 -18.56
CA VAL A 130 -21.09 -8.35 -19.93
C VAL A 130 -22.19 -7.28 -20.07
N ALA A 131 -21.78 -6.07 -20.41
CA ALA A 131 -22.67 -4.93 -20.61
C ALA A 131 -23.57 -5.12 -21.84
N ASP A 132 -24.66 -4.35 -21.90
CA ASP A 132 -25.57 -4.40 -23.04
C ASP A 132 -24.98 -3.65 -24.24
N GLY A 133 -24.54 -4.40 -25.24
CA GLY A 133 -24.04 -3.85 -26.51
C GLY A 133 -25.15 -3.46 -27.49
N PHE A 134 -26.39 -3.88 -27.23
CA PHE A 134 -27.59 -3.52 -27.99
C PHE A 134 -28.63 -2.92 -27.05
N GLN A 135 -29.72 -2.38 -27.60
CA GLN A 135 -30.82 -1.84 -26.81
C GLN A 135 -31.37 -2.88 -25.82
N ASP A 136 -31.11 -2.66 -24.53
CA ASP A 136 -31.56 -3.45 -23.39
C ASP A 136 -31.12 -4.94 -23.42
N ARG A 137 -30.04 -5.27 -24.14
CA ARG A 137 -29.52 -6.64 -24.22
C ARG A 137 -28.07 -6.70 -24.69
N SER A 138 -27.40 -7.79 -24.32
CA SER A 138 -26.01 -8.06 -24.70
C SER A 138 -25.85 -8.51 -26.15
N LEU A 139 -26.71 -9.42 -26.63
CA LEU A 139 -26.70 -9.96 -27.99
C LEU A 139 -28.14 -10.05 -28.54
N PRO A 140 -28.33 -9.99 -29.88
CA PRO A 140 -29.65 -10.07 -30.50
C PRO A 140 -30.37 -11.41 -30.29
N HIS A 141 -29.63 -12.47 -29.94
CA HIS A 141 -30.14 -13.80 -29.66
C HIS A 141 -30.91 -13.90 -28.33
N PHE A 142 -30.76 -12.92 -27.44
CA PHE A 142 -31.45 -12.89 -26.16
C PHE A 142 -32.63 -11.90 -26.19
N HIS A 143 -33.61 -12.17 -25.34
CA HIS A 143 -34.71 -11.25 -25.09
C HIS A 143 -34.21 -9.95 -24.46
N LYS A 144 -34.95 -8.85 -24.66
CA LYS A 144 -34.66 -7.57 -24.01
C LYS A 144 -34.85 -7.69 -22.50
N ASN A 145 -34.05 -6.96 -21.73
CA ASN A 145 -34.04 -6.96 -20.27
C ASN A 145 -33.91 -8.36 -19.65
N ALA A 146 -33.05 -9.19 -20.23
CA ALA A 146 -32.76 -10.55 -19.78
C ALA A 146 -31.50 -10.58 -18.88
N PRO A 147 -31.62 -10.53 -17.54
CA PRO A 147 -30.47 -10.55 -16.62
C PRO A 147 -29.92 -11.96 -16.33
N GLN A 148 -30.49 -13.00 -16.93
CA GLN A 148 -30.11 -14.39 -16.66
C GLN A 148 -28.61 -14.65 -16.89
N PRO A 149 -28.01 -15.67 -16.25
CA PRO A 149 -26.59 -15.96 -16.40
C PRO A 149 -26.12 -16.13 -17.85
N PRO A 150 -26.79 -16.92 -18.72
CA PRO A 150 -26.33 -17.14 -20.10
C PRO A 150 -26.35 -15.88 -20.99
N SER A 151 -27.28 -14.95 -20.76
CA SER A 151 -27.38 -13.71 -21.54
C SER A 151 -26.31 -12.70 -21.17
N LYS A 152 -25.65 -12.83 -20.01
CA LYS A 152 -24.71 -11.84 -19.48
C LYS A 152 -23.32 -12.44 -19.24
N GLY A 153 -22.91 -13.42 -20.06
CA GLY A 153 -21.54 -13.91 -20.11
C GLY A 153 -21.18 -15.06 -19.16
N PHE A 154 -22.16 -15.77 -18.58
CA PHE A 154 -21.87 -17.03 -17.89
C PHE A 154 -21.66 -18.15 -18.90
N VAL A 155 -20.48 -18.78 -18.86
CA VAL A 155 -20.13 -19.91 -19.73
C VAL A 155 -20.23 -21.20 -18.93
N GLY A 156 -21.27 -21.98 -19.21
CA GLY A 156 -21.56 -23.24 -18.51
C GLY A 156 -20.74 -24.42 -19.05
N ASN A 157 -20.27 -24.31 -20.29
CA ASN A 157 -19.44 -25.32 -20.92
C ASN A 157 -17.96 -25.24 -20.49
N SER A 158 -17.23 -26.35 -20.66
CA SER A 158 -15.78 -26.40 -20.50
C SER A 158 -15.09 -26.33 -21.87
N PHE A 159 -13.78 -26.10 -21.89
CA PHE A 159 -13.04 -26.14 -23.16
C PHE A 159 -13.06 -27.55 -23.80
N TYR A 160 -13.17 -28.60 -22.99
CA TYR A 160 -13.34 -29.96 -23.49
C TYR A 160 -14.70 -30.17 -24.18
N SER A 161 -15.80 -29.71 -23.56
CA SER A 161 -17.14 -29.89 -24.14
C SER A 161 -17.38 -29.01 -25.38
N GLY A 162 -16.63 -27.92 -25.51
CA GLY A 162 -16.81 -26.92 -26.56
C GLY A 162 -17.79 -25.82 -26.15
N LEU A 163 -17.51 -24.60 -26.61
CA LEU A 163 -18.29 -23.40 -26.31
C LEU A 163 -19.43 -23.24 -27.31
N LEU A 164 -20.61 -22.80 -26.85
CA LEU A 164 -21.68 -22.34 -27.74
C LEU A 164 -21.28 -21.04 -28.46
N PRO A 165 -21.87 -20.71 -29.61
CA PRO A 165 -21.54 -19.46 -30.33
C PRO A 165 -21.69 -18.19 -29.48
N THR A 166 -22.73 -18.11 -28.64
CA THR A 166 -22.95 -16.98 -27.72
C THR A 166 -21.91 -16.94 -26.60
N GLU A 167 -21.58 -18.10 -26.01
CA GLU A 167 -20.53 -18.24 -25.00
C GLU A 167 -19.14 -17.89 -25.55
N PHE A 168 -18.85 -18.30 -26.78
CA PHE A 168 -17.59 -18.02 -27.47
C PHE A 168 -17.38 -16.53 -27.66
N ILE A 169 -18.42 -15.78 -28.07
CA ILE A 169 -18.35 -14.32 -28.20
C ILE A 169 -18.01 -13.67 -26.86
N PHE A 170 -18.70 -14.04 -25.77
CA PHE A 170 -18.43 -13.47 -24.45
C PHE A 170 -17.03 -13.80 -23.94
N HIS A 171 -16.56 -15.04 -24.18
CA HIS A 171 -15.20 -15.43 -23.84
C HIS A 171 -14.15 -14.65 -24.65
N ALA A 172 -14.37 -14.48 -25.95
CA ALA A 172 -13.49 -13.72 -26.83
C ALA A 172 -13.43 -12.23 -26.45
N MET A 173 -14.55 -11.64 -26.02
CA MET A 173 -14.59 -10.25 -25.51
C MET A 173 -13.70 -10.08 -24.27
N SER A 174 -13.84 -10.96 -23.27
CA SER A 174 -13.00 -10.93 -22.06
C SER A 174 -11.52 -11.22 -22.37
N GLY A 175 -11.25 -12.17 -23.28
CA GLY A 175 -9.89 -12.44 -23.74
C GLY A 175 -9.22 -11.24 -24.41
N ARG A 176 -9.97 -10.48 -25.24
CA ARG A 176 -9.45 -9.29 -25.91
C ARG A 176 -9.12 -8.16 -24.93
N GLU A 177 -9.93 -7.96 -23.90
CA GLU A 177 -9.65 -6.98 -22.84
C GLU A 177 -8.28 -7.26 -22.19
N GLY A 178 -8.02 -8.51 -21.77
CA GLY A 178 -6.73 -8.88 -21.17
C GLY A 178 -5.52 -8.68 -22.10
N LEU A 179 -5.69 -8.93 -23.40
CA LEU A 179 -4.64 -8.68 -24.40
C LEU A 179 -4.35 -7.18 -24.58
N VAL A 180 -5.40 -6.36 -24.65
CA VAL A 180 -5.26 -4.90 -24.76
C VAL A 180 -4.67 -4.30 -23.49
N ASP A 181 -5.10 -4.79 -22.33
CA ASP A 181 -4.58 -4.38 -21.02
C ASP A 181 -3.07 -4.60 -20.92
N THR A 182 -2.59 -5.76 -21.38
CA THR A 182 -1.14 -6.05 -21.47
C THR A 182 -0.40 -5.03 -22.35
N ALA A 183 -0.95 -4.70 -23.52
CA ALA A 183 -0.32 -3.75 -24.44
C ALA A 183 -0.26 -2.33 -23.86
N VAL A 184 -1.34 -1.84 -23.27
CA VAL A 184 -1.40 -0.48 -22.68
C VAL A 184 -0.48 -0.37 -21.48
N LYS A 185 -0.47 -1.39 -20.60
CA LYS A 185 0.33 -1.37 -19.37
C LYS A 185 1.82 -1.27 -19.61
N THR A 186 2.35 -1.96 -20.61
CA THR A 186 3.79 -1.93 -20.89
C THR A 186 4.29 -0.51 -21.14
N ALA A 187 3.53 0.30 -21.88
CA ALA A 187 3.87 1.69 -22.14
C ALA A 187 3.75 2.57 -20.89
N GLU A 188 2.65 2.45 -20.13
CA GLU A 188 2.42 3.28 -18.95
C GLU A 188 3.42 2.99 -17.81
N THR A 189 3.65 1.71 -17.53
CA THR A 189 4.58 1.24 -16.49
C THR A 189 6.02 1.53 -16.87
N GLY A 190 6.40 1.36 -18.14
CA GLY A 190 7.73 1.75 -18.64
C GLY A 190 8.00 3.24 -18.48
N TYR A 191 7.02 4.09 -18.80
CA TYR A 191 7.16 5.54 -18.58
C TYR A 191 7.22 5.89 -17.08
N MET A 192 6.42 5.26 -16.23
CA MET A 192 6.48 5.42 -14.78
C MET A 192 7.86 5.03 -14.21
N SER A 193 8.37 3.86 -14.59
CA SER A 193 9.68 3.37 -14.17
C SER A 193 10.81 4.31 -14.60
N ARG A 194 10.77 4.81 -15.85
CA ARG A 194 11.72 5.83 -16.34
C ARG A 194 11.71 7.09 -15.46
N ARG A 195 10.54 7.56 -15.04
CA ARG A 195 10.39 8.75 -14.19
C ARG A 195 10.95 8.53 -12.78
N LEU A 196 10.64 7.38 -12.18
CA LEU A 196 11.19 6.98 -10.88
C LEU A 196 12.72 6.95 -10.93
N MET A 197 13.28 6.30 -11.94
CA MET A 197 14.73 6.21 -12.13
C MET A 197 15.37 7.59 -12.21
N LYS A 198 14.82 8.51 -13.01
CA LYS A 198 15.37 9.86 -13.17
C LYS A 198 15.38 10.70 -11.90
N SER A 199 14.48 10.44 -10.95
CA SER A 199 14.47 11.14 -9.67
C SER A 199 15.42 10.52 -8.64
N LEU A 200 15.63 9.20 -8.73
CA LEU A 200 16.32 8.41 -7.73
C LEU A 200 17.75 7.99 -8.13
N GLU A 201 18.16 8.18 -9.38
CA GLU A 201 19.44 7.71 -9.94
C GLU A 201 20.69 8.20 -9.18
N ASP A 202 20.64 9.39 -8.59
CA ASP A 202 21.79 9.97 -7.87
C ASP A 202 21.86 9.58 -6.39
N LEU A 203 20.88 8.85 -5.86
CA LEU A 203 20.85 8.50 -4.44
C LEU A 203 21.73 7.29 -4.16
N SER A 204 22.70 7.50 -3.27
CA SER A 204 23.62 6.46 -2.83
C SER A 204 23.91 6.57 -1.33
N THR A 205 24.23 5.42 -0.73
CA THR A 205 24.77 5.38 0.63
C THR A 205 26.20 5.93 0.63
N ARG A 206 26.54 6.71 1.64
CA ARG A 206 27.89 7.24 1.84
C ARG A 206 28.60 6.47 2.96
N TYR A 207 29.91 6.68 3.10
CA TYR A 207 30.74 6.00 4.10
C TYR A 207 30.41 6.39 5.55
N ASP A 208 29.65 7.47 5.75
CA ASP A 208 29.12 7.90 7.03
C ASP A 208 27.70 7.35 7.29
N ASP A 209 27.31 6.30 6.59
CA ASP A 209 26.01 5.60 6.68
C ASP A 209 24.77 6.41 6.27
N THR A 210 24.97 7.64 5.78
CA THR A 210 23.87 8.49 5.30
C THR A 210 23.55 8.22 3.83
N VAL A 211 22.28 8.42 3.43
CA VAL A 211 21.86 8.41 2.03
C VAL A 211 21.79 9.84 1.52
N ARG A 212 22.56 10.13 0.47
CA ARG A 212 22.69 11.50 -0.06
C ARG A 212 22.39 11.59 -1.53
N THR A 213 21.99 12.80 -1.93
CA THR A 213 21.93 13.24 -3.32
C THR A 213 23.32 13.56 -3.87
N SER A 214 23.42 13.78 -5.19
CA SER A 214 24.62 14.24 -5.88
C SER A 214 25.16 15.55 -5.29
N GLY A 215 24.29 16.54 -5.05
CA GLY A 215 24.66 17.83 -4.43
C GLY A 215 24.95 17.78 -2.93
N GLY A 216 25.14 16.60 -2.35
CA GLY A 216 25.50 16.42 -0.94
C GLY A 216 24.36 16.59 0.08
N GLY A 217 23.14 16.90 -0.37
CA GLY A 217 21.95 16.97 0.48
C GLY A 217 21.58 15.59 1.02
N ILE A 218 21.37 15.49 2.33
CA ILE A 218 20.96 14.27 3.04
C ILE A 218 19.46 14.04 2.82
N VAL A 219 19.10 12.81 2.47
CA VAL A 219 17.70 12.38 2.34
C VAL A 219 17.32 11.46 3.49
N GLN A 220 18.18 10.52 3.84
CA GLN A 220 18.04 9.67 5.03
C GLN A 220 19.33 9.66 5.83
N PHE A 221 19.22 9.72 7.15
CA PHE A 221 20.37 9.55 8.06
C PHE A 221 20.90 8.11 8.06
N GLN A 222 20.00 7.14 7.93
CA GLN A 222 20.33 5.74 7.72
C GLN A 222 19.35 5.18 6.70
N PHE A 223 19.84 4.34 5.79
CA PHE A 223 18.97 3.71 4.81
C PHE A 223 17.90 2.85 5.50
N GLY A 224 16.63 3.12 5.21
CA GLY A 224 15.50 2.38 5.79
C GLY A 224 15.35 2.50 7.32
N ALA A 225 16.03 3.47 7.95
CA ALA A 225 16.16 3.64 9.40
C ALA A 225 16.85 2.50 10.17
N ASP A 226 17.27 1.43 9.50
CA ASP A 226 17.91 0.26 10.13
C ASP A 226 19.27 -0.12 9.50
N LYS A 227 19.69 0.58 8.43
CA LYS A 227 20.96 0.35 7.72
C LYS A 227 21.05 -1.06 7.11
N LEU A 228 19.92 -1.73 6.84
CA LEU A 228 19.91 -3.07 6.28
C LEU A 228 19.67 -3.07 4.77
N ASP A 229 20.30 -3.99 4.06
CA ASP A 229 20.12 -4.21 2.63
C ASP A 229 18.98 -5.20 2.37
N PRO A 230 17.90 -4.80 1.66
CA PRO A 230 16.82 -5.67 1.21
C PRO A 230 17.27 -6.97 0.55
N VAL A 231 18.41 -6.98 -0.14
CA VAL A 231 18.91 -8.16 -0.86
C VAL A 231 19.35 -9.27 0.08
N ASP A 232 19.91 -8.93 1.25
CA ASP A 232 20.45 -9.88 2.21
C ASP A 232 19.47 -10.22 3.36
N MET A 233 18.18 -9.95 3.17
CA MET A 233 17.12 -10.35 4.12
C MET A 233 16.73 -11.82 3.95
N GLU A 234 16.85 -12.62 5.02
CA GLU A 234 16.44 -14.03 5.00
C GLU A 234 14.95 -14.27 5.30
N GLY A 235 14.29 -13.32 5.96
CA GLY A 235 12.86 -13.36 6.29
C GLY A 235 12.12 -12.16 5.72
N SER A 236 10.82 -12.04 6.03
CA SER A 236 10.01 -10.87 5.63
C SER A 236 10.56 -9.61 6.29
N ALA A 237 11.34 -8.83 5.53
CA ALA A 237 12.09 -7.64 5.96
C ALA A 237 13.01 -7.83 7.18
N LYS A 238 13.40 -9.08 7.50
CA LYS A 238 14.25 -9.41 8.65
C LYS A 238 15.58 -10.06 8.20
N PRO A 239 16.72 -9.69 8.83
CA PRO A 239 18.03 -10.15 8.41
C PRO A 239 18.28 -11.64 8.69
N VAL A 240 17.63 -12.21 9.71
CA VAL A 240 17.84 -13.59 10.12
C VAL A 240 16.52 -14.33 10.26
N HIS A 241 16.41 -15.48 9.60
CA HIS A 241 15.35 -16.44 9.88
C HIS A 241 15.77 -17.35 11.05
N PHE A 242 15.28 -17.06 12.26
CA PHE A 242 15.74 -17.72 13.48
C PHE A 242 15.49 -19.23 13.49
N ASP A 243 14.31 -19.72 13.11
CA ASP A 243 14.03 -21.17 13.13
C ASP A 243 14.96 -21.96 12.21
N ARG A 244 15.13 -21.48 10.97
CA ARG A 244 16.04 -22.10 10.00
C ARG A 244 17.49 -22.07 10.48
N THR A 245 17.92 -20.96 11.07
CA THR A 245 19.29 -20.78 11.57
C THR A 245 19.54 -21.66 12.80
N TRP A 246 18.55 -21.81 13.67
CA TRP A 246 18.60 -22.72 14.81
C TRP A 246 18.74 -24.17 14.35
N SER A 247 17.85 -24.65 13.47
CA SER A 247 17.95 -26.01 12.93
C SER A 247 19.25 -26.25 12.18
N HIS A 248 19.81 -25.23 11.54
CA HIS A 248 21.11 -25.33 10.89
C HIS A 248 22.25 -25.49 11.91
N ALA A 249 22.26 -24.67 12.96
CA ALA A 249 23.25 -24.78 14.04
C ALA A 249 23.15 -26.15 14.72
N GLU A 250 21.95 -26.54 15.13
CA GLU A 250 21.67 -27.81 15.80
C GLU A 250 22.17 -29.01 14.98
N ASN A 251 21.86 -29.07 13.68
CA ASN A 251 22.31 -30.17 12.83
C ASN A 251 23.83 -30.24 12.63
N LEU A 252 24.54 -29.10 12.70
CA LEU A 252 25.99 -29.06 12.53
C LEU A 252 26.73 -29.44 13.82
N THR A 253 26.18 -29.09 14.97
CA THR A 253 26.81 -29.30 16.29
C THR A 253 26.18 -30.43 17.09
N TRP A 254 25.22 -31.16 16.53
CA TRP A 254 24.52 -32.22 17.25
C TRP A 254 25.50 -33.30 17.71
N SER A 255 25.51 -33.54 19.02
CA SER A 255 26.33 -34.54 19.68
C SER A 255 25.52 -35.16 20.81
N ASN A 256 25.43 -36.49 20.84
CA ASN A 256 24.71 -37.21 21.90
C ASN A 256 25.46 -37.15 23.24
N THR A 257 26.78 -36.94 23.22
CA THR A 257 27.62 -36.89 24.43
C THR A 257 27.57 -35.54 25.15
N ASP A 258 27.23 -34.47 24.43
CA ASP A 258 27.20 -33.11 25.01
C ASP A 258 26.10 -33.01 26.07
N PRO A 259 26.35 -32.38 27.23
CA PRO A 259 25.31 -32.14 28.22
C PRO A 259 24.25 -31.18 27.69
N ALA A 260 23.00 -31.37 28.10
CA ALA A 260 21.93 -30.39 27.89
C ALA A 260 22.03 -29.31 28.96
N LEU A 261 21.99 -28.04 28.53
CA LEU A 261 21.98 -26.89 29.42
C LEU A 261 20.62 -26.75 30.11
N LEU A 262 20.65 -26.28 31.36
CA LEU A 262 19.44 -25.88 32.09
C LEU A 262 18.89 -24.56 31.53
N PRO A 263 17.58 -24.26 31.67
CA PRO A 263 17.00 -23.01 31.19
C PRO A 263 17.74 -21.74 31.63
N ASN A 264 18.22 -21.68 32.88
CA ASN A 264 18.98 -20.51 33.36
C ASN A 264 20.41 -20.46 32.83
N GLU A 265 21.04 -21.62 32.60
CA GLU A 265 22.34 -21.70 31.95
C GLU A 265 22.25 -21.22 30.50
N ILE A 266 21.15 -21.51 29.80
CA ILE A 266 20.88 -21.02 28.44
C ILE A 266 20.79 -19.48 28.44
N LEU A 267 20.01 -18.90 29.34
CA LEU A 267 19.81 -17.45 29.42
C LEU A 267 21.11 -16.72 29.82
N SER A 268 21.77 -17.19 30.88
CA SER A 268 23.04 -16.61 31.34
C SER A 268 24.16 -16.73 30.31
N PHE A 269 24.24 -17.85 29.58
CA PHE A 269 25.19 -18.01 28.48
C PHE A 269 24.87 -17.06 27.33
N CYS A 270 23.59 -16.92 26.95
CA CYS A 270 23.15 -15.98 25.93
C CYS A 270 23.53 -14.54 26.30
N ASP A 271 23.21 -14.11 27.53
CA ASP A 271 23.58 -12.78 28.04
C ASP A 271 25.09 -12.57 28.05
N SER A 272 25.88 -13.58 28.42
CA SER A 272 27.34 -13.47 28.42
C SER A 272 27.89 -13.18 27.02
N MET A 273 27.37 -13.83 25.97
CA MET A 273 27.80 -13.59 24.59
C MET A 273 27.28 -12.25 24.05
N LEU A 274 26.02 -11.91 24.33
CA LEU A 274 25.41 -10.67 23.83
C LEU A 274 25.94 -9.43 24.56
N SER A 275 26.41 -9.55 25.81
CA SER A 275 26.96 -8.43 26.59
C SER A 275 28.11 -7.70 25.88
N HIS A 276 28.98 -8.46 25.21
CA HIS A 276 30.06 -7.90 24.40
C HIS A 276 29.52 -7.04 23.26
N GLU A 277 28.48 -7.51 22.55
CA GLU A 277 27.85 -6.73 21.47
C GLU A 277 27.02 -5.55 22.01
N ARG A 278 26.32 -5.70 23.14
CA ARG A 278 25.60 -4.60 23.82
C ARG A 278 26.54 -3.45 24.17
N SER A 279 27.77 -3.76 24.59
CA SER A 279 28.79 -2.74 24.92
C SER A 279 29.21 -1.86 23.74
N ARG A 280 29.00 -2.33 22.50
CA ARG A 280 29.31 -1.58 21.27
C ARG A 280 28.27 -0.51 20.95
N TYR A 281 27.07 -0.61 21.52
CA TYR A 281 25.94 0.28 21.26
C TYR A 281 25.47 1.00 22.55
N PRO A 282 26.32 1.81 23.20
CA PRO A 282 25.93 2.55 24.41
C PRO A 282 24.93 3.65 24.07
N ARG A 283 23.86 3.77 24.87
CA ARG A 283 22.89 4.88 24.76
C ARG A 283 23.47 6.13 25.43
N ARG A 284 23.36 7.27 24.75
CA ARG A 284 23.84 8.57 25.24
C ARG A 284 22.68 9.55 25.39
N ASP A 285 22.79 10.47 26.34
CA ASP A 285 21.87 11.59 26.44
C ASP A 285 21.99 12.53 25.23
N LEU A 286 20.95 13.33 24.95
CA LEU A 286 20.85 14.27 23.83
C LEU A 286 21.99 15.31 23.82
N VAL A 287 22.53 15.66 24.99
CA VAL A 287 23.65 16.60 25.14
C VAL A 287 25.01 15.87 25.05
N GLY A 288 25.01 14.54 24.96
CA GLY A 288 26.20 13.70 24.78
C GLY A 288 27.09 13.58 26.02
N GLN A 289 26.66 14.09 27.18
CA GLN A 289 27.50 14.21 28.38
C GLN A 289 27.36 13.04 29.37
N GLY A 290 26.37 12.15 29.20
CA GLY A 290 26.14 11.01 30.09
C GLY A 290 25.71 9.74 29.37
N TYR A 291 26.10 8.58 29.93
CA TYR A 291 25.61 7.27 29.52
C TYR A 291 24.28 6.99 30.21
N LEU A 292 23.31 6.53 29.44
CA LEU A 292 22.00 6.10 29.94
C LEU A 292 21.95 4.59 30.13
N GLU A 293 20.95 4.10 30.85
CA GLU A 293 20.66 2.67 30.92
C GLU A 293 20.37 2.11 29.51
N TYR A 294 20.91 0.93 29.21
CA TYR A 294 20.79 0.29 27.90
C TYR A 294 19.33 0.00 27.53
N ASP A 295 18.51 -0.36 28.52
CA ASP A 295 17.11 -0.75 28.37
C ASP A 295 16.11 0.40 28.51
N ASN A 296 16.58 1.65 28.60
CA ASN A 296 15.67 2.79 28.56
C ASN A 296 14.94 2.82 27.19
N THR A 297 13.60 2.79 27.20
CA THR A 297 12.74 2.78 26.00
C THR A 297 12.01 4.11 25.78
N GLU A 298 12.43 5.20 26.40
CA GLU A 298 11.82 6.51 26.18
C GLU A 298 12.13 7.05 24.78
N ASP A 299 11.09 7.43 24.03
CA ASP A 299 11.18 7.92 22.64
C ASP A 299 12.20 9.07 22.48
N ARG A 300 12.33 9.92 23.50
CA ARG A 300 13.23 11.09 23.49
C ARG A 300 14.70 10.73 23.36
N TYR A 301 15.11 9.54 23.79
CA TYR A 301 16.50 9.08 23.75
C TYR A 301 16.74 8.06 22.64
N THR A 302 15.84 7.95 21.67
CA THR A 302 16.04 7.10 20.49
C THR A 302 17.23 7.62 19.70
N ASP A 303 18.21 6.75 19.44
CA ASP A 303 19.41 7.05 18.67
C ASP A 303 19.52 6.14 17.43
N GLU A 304 20.55 6.36 16.63
CA GLU A 304 20.85 5.64 15.38
C GLU A 304 21.19 4.13 15.55
N HIS A 305 21.32 3.64 16.78
CA HIS A 305 21.64 2.24 17.08
C HIS A 305 20.41 1.44 17.55
N GLU A 306 19.21 2.02 17.60
CA GLU A 306 18.01 1.31 18.07
C GLU A 306 17.73 0.04 17.25
N GLY A 307 17.89 0.08 15.91
CA GLY A 307 17.72 -1.11 15.07
C GLY A 307 18.65 -2.27 15.43
N ALA A 308 19.89 -1.97 15.86
CA ALA A 308 20.84 -2.98 16.33
C ALA A 308 20.46 -3.51 17.72
N ARG A 309 19.98 -2.64 18.62
CA ARG A 309 19.50 -3.05 19.96
C ARG A 309 18.26 -3.92 19.87
N ASP A 310 17.32 -3.57 19.00
CA ASP A 310 16.11 -4.34 18.72
C ASP A 310 16.44 -5.71 18.13
N PHE A 311 17.44 -5.78 17.26
CA PHE A 311 17.93 -7.08 16.77
C PHE A 311 18.47 -7.94 17.92
N LEU A 312 19.32 -7.40 18.79
CA LEU A 312 19.86 -8.15 19.94
C LEU A 312 18.75 -8.60 20.90
N ARG A 313 17.77 -7.74 21.18
CA ARG A 313 16.57 -8.09 21.97
C ARG A 313 15.75 -9.20 21.29
N SER A 314 15.63 -9.18 19.97
CA SER A 314 14.89 -10.22 19.23
C SER A 314 15.59 -11.60 19.30
N VAL A 315 16.93 -11.63 19.30
CA VAL A 315 17.71 -12.86 19.49
C VAL A 315 17.50 -13.39 20.90
N GLU A 316 17.57 -12.51 21.91
CA GLU A 316 17.32 -12.85 23.31
C GLU A 316 15.90 -13.39 23.52
N GLN A 317 14.88 -12.72 22.99
CA GLN A 317 13.48 -13.18 23.06
C GLN A 317 13.31 -14.57 22.42
N TYR A 318 13.98 -14.83 21.30
CA TYR A 318 13.93 -16.13 20.65
C TYR A 318 14.59 -17.23 21.49
N VAL A 319 15.77 -16.96 22.08
CA VAL A 319 16.46 -17.89 22.99
C VAL A 319 15.65 -18.10 24.27
N ALA A 320 15.05 -17.05 24.82
CA ALA A 320 14.15 -17.12 25.97
C ALA A 320 12.91 -17.98 25.66
N GLY A 321 12.35 -17.88 24.45
CA GLY A 321 11.28 -18.77 23.99
C GLY A 321 11.70 -20.25 23.96
N ARG A 322 12.95 -20.54 23.58
CA ARG A 322 13.52 -21.91 23.62
C ARG A 322 13.73 -22.40 25.05
N ALA A 323 14.26 -21.55 25.93
CA ALA A 323 14.41 -21.85 27.36
C ALA A 323 13.04 -22.11 28.01
N ALA A 324 12.03 -21.28 27.74
CA ALA A 324 10.67 -21.45 28.25
C ALA A 324 10.02 -22.76 27.76
N LYS A 325 10.28 -23.17 26.52
CA LYS A 325 9.85 -24.48 26.00
C LYS A 325 10.47 -25.63 26.79
N LEU A 326 11.77 -25.55 27.11
CA LEU A 326 12.45 -26.53 27.94
C LEU A 326 11.86 -26.55 29.36
N THR A 327 11.64 -25.39 29.98
CA THR A 327 11.00 -25.26 31.29
C THR A 327 9.62 -25.93 31.32
N ARG A 328 8.79 -25.70 30.32
CA ARG A 328 7.46 -26.35 30.22
C ARG A 328 7.55 -27.87 30.13
N ILE A 329 8.56 -28.39 29.43
CA ILE A 329 8.78 -29.84 29.33
C ILE A 329 9.26 -30.41 30.67
N LEU A 330 10.15 -29.71 31.37
CA LEU A 330 10.63 -30.10 32.70
C LEU A 330 9.51 -30.07 33.76
N GLN A 331 8.55 -29.14 33.63
CA GLN A 331 7.34 -29.12 34.46
C GLN A 331 6.43 -30.31 34.16
N LEU A 332 6.22 -30.63 32.88
CA LEU A 332 5.39 -31.77 32.46
C LEU A 332 5.95 -33.12 32.92
N THR A 333 7.28 -33.25 33.02
CA THR A 333 7.93 -34.47 33.53
C THR A 333 7.95 -34.54 35.06
N GLY A 334 7.52 -33.49 35.75
CA GLY A 334 7.52 -33.41 37.22
C GLY A 334 8.90 -33.22 37.84
N LEU A 335 9.89 -32.77 37.06
CA LEU A 335 11.27 -32.51 37.52
C LEU A 335 11.45 -31.13 38.19
N THR A 336 10.54 -30.19 37.91
CA THR A 336 10.56 -28.87 38.56
C THR A 336 9.14 -28.31 38.68
N SER A 337 8.84 -27.69 39.82
CA SER A 337 7.62 -26.90 40.05
C SER A 337 7.87 -25.40 39.85
N ASP A 338 9.13 -25.00 39.65
CA ASP A 338 9.57 -23.61 39.65
C ASP A 338 9.41 -22.97 38.24
N PRO A 339 8.82 -21.77 38.10
CA PRO A 339 8.61 -21.13 36.80
C PRO A 339 9.90 -20.72 36.09
N LEU A 340 10.99 -20.45 36.83
CA LEU A 340 12.30 -20.10 36.28
C LEU A 340 13.31 -21.27 36.31
N GLY A 341 13.02 -22.36 37.02
CA GLY A 341 13.94 -23.49 37.19
C GLY A 341 15.26 -23.10 37.89
N ALA A 342 15.23 -22.12 38.79
CA ALA A 342 16.41 -21.53 39.44
C ALA A 342 17.08 -22.44 40.46
N HIS A 343 16.31 -23.36 41.06
CA HIS A 343 16.80 -24.33 42.02
C HIS A 343 16.53 -25.74 41.51
N MET A 344 17.45 -26.25 40.68
CA MET A 344 17.52 -27.67 40.32
C MET A 344 18.81 -28.26 40.87
N GLU A 345 18.75 -28.81 42.08
CA GLU A 345 19.67 -29.87 42.49
C GLU A 345 19.07 -31.18 41.97
N ILE A 346 19.46 -31.58 40.76
CA ILE A 346 19.09 -32.90 40.24
C ILE A 346 19.98 -33.90 40.96
N ASP A 347 19.43 -34.64 41.92
CA ASP A 347 20.11 -35.78 42.53
C ASP A 347 20.23 -36.89 41.48
N LEU A 348 21.37 -36.93 40.79
CA LEU A 348 21.71 -37.91 39.74
C LEU A 348 21.75 -39.38 40.23
N ILE A 349 21.44 -39.61 41.50
CA ILE A 349 21.42 -40.90 42.19
C ILE A 349 20.06 -41.61 42.00
N ASP A 350 18.97 -40.85 41.78
CA ASP A 350 17.64 -41.42 41.54
C ASP A 350 17.43 -41.76 40.05
N GLU A 351 17.35 -43.05 39.73
CA GLU A 351 17.15 -43.56 38.37
C GLU A 351 15.82 -43.07 37.75
N GLU A 352 14.80 -42.73 38.57
CA GLU A 352 13.54 -42.17 38.07
C GLU A 352 13.71 -40.73 37.55
N GLN A 353 14.45 -39.89 38.27
CA GLN A 353 14.75 -38.51 37.85
C GLN A 353 15.65 -38.48 36.62
N LYS A 354 16.61 -39.40 36.54
CA LYS A 354 17.49 -39.58 35.38
C LYS A 354 16.73 -39.99 34.12
N ALA A 355 15.75 -40.88 34.23
CA ALA A 355 14.88 -41.26 33.12
C ALA A 355 14.00 -40.08 32.64
N LYS A 356 13.44 -39.31 33.58
CA LYS A 356 12.65 -38.09 33.28
C LYS A 356 13.52 -37.01 32.61
N LYS A 357 14.77 -36.84 33.04
CA LYS A 357 15.72 -35.88 32.45
C LYS A 357 16.09 -36.30 31.03
N ALA A 358 16.43 -37.58 30.85
CA ALA A 358 16.71 -38.14 29.53
C ALA A 358 15.51 -38.05 28.57
N TYR A 359 14.27 -38.04 29.07
CA TYR A 359 13.09 -37.76 28.27
C TYR A 359 13.04 -36.28 27.83
N ALA A 360 13.25 -35.34 28.77
CA ALA A 360 13.28 -33.91 28.46
C ALA A 360 14.39 -33.57 27.44
N ASP A 361 15.59 -34.13 27.62
CA ASP A 361 16.73 -33.93 26.72
C ASP A 361 16.43 -34.48 25.31
N ARG A 362 15.73 -35.60 25.19
CA ARG A 362 15.35 -36.14 23.87
C ARG A 362 14.37 -35.23 23.11
N VAL A 363 13.58 -34.42 23.82
CA VAL A 363 12.54 -33.58 23.22
C VAL A 363 13.05 -32.16 22.92
N ALA A 364 13.87 -31.59 23.80
CA ALA A 364 14.29 -30.19 23.70
C ALA A 364 15.71 -29.94 24.23
N LYS A 365 16.67 -30.80 23.88
CA LYS A 365 18.09 -30.58 24.19
C LYS A 365 18.59 -29.28 23.57
N VAL A 366 19.22 -28.46 24.41
CA VAL A 366 20.02 -27.32 23.99
C VAL A 366 21.44 -27.55 24.50
N SER A 367 22.39 -27.75 23.59
CA SER A 367 23.81 -27.83 23.94
C SER A 367 24.46 -26.45 23.86
N GLU A 368 25.52 -26.23 24.64
CA GLU A 368 26.33 -25.02 24.59
C GLU A 368 26.91 -24.79 23.18
N SER A 369 27.38 -25.86 22.54
CA SER A 369 27.93 -25.84 21.17
C SER A 369 26.91 -25.30 20.15
N THR A 370 25.65 -25.75 20.26
CA THR A 370 24.55 -25.30 19.40
C THR A 370 24.19 -23.84 19.64
N LEU A 371 24.04 -23.44 20.91
CA LEU A 371 23.70 -22.06 21.27
C LEU A 371 24.78 -21.07 20.82
N LYS A 372 26.05 -21.42 21.04
CA LYS A 372 27.20 -20.62 20.61
C LYS A 372 27.26 -20.45 19.10
N LEU A 373 27.07 -21.53 18.34
CA LEU A 373 27.05 -21.47 16.88
C LEU A 373 25.84 -20.67 16.38
N PHE A 374 24.67 -20.84 16.99
CA PHE A 374 23.47 -20.09 16.64
C PHE A 374 23.66 -18.58 16.81
N ILE A 375 24.13 -18.13 17.99
CA ILE A 375 24.35 -16.69 18.26
C ILE A 375 25.39 -16.14 17.28
N LYS A 376 26.50 -16.86 17.07
CA LYS A 376 27.54 -16.47 16.10
C LYS A 376 26.97 -16.30 14.69
N LEU A 377 26.18 -17.26 14.20
CA LEU A 377 25.55 -17.18 12.89
C LEU A 377 24.56 -16.02 12.80
N CYS A 378 23.81 -15.73 13.85
CA CYS A 378 22.90 -14.58 13.87
C CYS A 378 23.67 -13.25 13.73
N LEU A 379 24.75 -13.08 14.48
CA LEU A 379 25.59 -11.87 14.44
C LEU A 379 26.32 -11.70 13.10
N GLU A 380 26.86 -12.80 12.53
CA GLU A 380 27.53 -12.76 11.23
C GLU A 380 26.55 -12.41 10.10
N LYS A 381 25.36 -13.01 10.10
CA LYS A 381 24.31 -12.69 9.13
C LYS A 381 23.82 -11.25 9.24
N TYR A 382 23.60 -10.76 10.47
CA TYR A 382 23.22 -9.37 10.71
C TYR A 382 24.28 -8.40 10.17
N LYS A 383 25.57 -8.68 10.45
CA LYS A 383 26.67 -7.86 9.93
C LYS A 383 26.73 -7.86 8.40
N LYS A 384 26.51 -9.02 7.76
CA LYS A 384 26.47 -9.15 6.30
C LYS A 384 25.28 -8.41 5.68
N ALA A 385 24.17 -8.37 6.40
CA ALA A 385 22.95 -7.73 5.93
C ALA A 385 22.98 -6.19 6.00
N HIS A 386 24.06 -5.57 6.49
CA HIS A 386 24.20 -4.11 6.41
C HIS A 386 24.39 -3.65 4.97
N VAL A 387 23.76 -2.52 4.64
CA VAL A 387 23.98 -1.88 3.35
C VAL A 387 25.43 -1.42 3.20
N GLU A 388 26.03 -1.74 2.07
CA GLU A 388 27.41 -1.35 1.77
C GLU A 388 27.49 0.15 1.37
N PRO A 389 28.52 0.89 1.80
CA PRO A 389 28.75 2.24 1.32
C PRO A 389 28.98 2.30 -0.20
N GLY A 390 28.43 3.32 -0.85
CA GLY A 390 28.48 3.50 -2.29
C GLY A 390 27.38 2.76 -3.04
N HIS A 391 26.56 1.93 -2.36
CA HIS A 391 25.45 1.22 -2.99
C HIS A 391 24.43 2.21 -3.58
N ALA A 392 24.00 1.95 -4.82
CA ALA A 392 23.06 2.79 -5.57
C ALA A 392 21.60 2.52 -5.14
N VAL A 393 21.30 2.72 -3.85
CA VAL A 393 20.02 2.37 -3.22
C VAL A 393 18.82 3.03 -3.91
N GLY A 394 18.99 4.23 -4.47
CA GLY A 394 17.94 4.92 -5.23
C GLY A 394 17.59 4.23 -6.54
N ALA A 395 18.59 3.84 -7.33
CA ALA A 395 18.38 3.14 -8.59
C ALA A 395 17.72 1.77 -8.37
N VAL A 396 18.19 1.02 -7.38
CA VAL A 396 17.59 -0.28 -7.00
C VAL A 396 16.15 -0.08 -6.55
N GLY A 397 15.89 0.87 -5.64
CA GLY A 397 14.53 1.16 -5.19
C GLY A 397 13.58 1.62 -6.30
N ALA A 398 14.07 2.43 -7.25
CA ALA A 398 13.28 2.88 -8.40
C ALA A 398 12.82 1.69 -9.26
N GLN A 399 13.72 0.75 -9.52
CA GLN A 399 13.41 -0.44 -10.30
C GLN A 399 12.50 -1.41 -9.53
N SER A 400 12.78 -1.64 -8.24
CA SER A 400 11.96 -2.49 -7.36
C SER A 400 10.51 -2.03 -7.27
N ILE A 401 10.24 -0.73 -7.40
CA ILE A 401 8.88 -0.16 -7.41
C ILE A 401 8.32 -0.13 -8.85
N GLY A 402 9.15 0.17 -9.84
CA GLY A 402 8.72 0.34 -11.24
C GLY A 402 8.37 -0.97 -11.96
N GLU A 403 9.16 -2.03 -11.76
CA GLU A 403 9.00 -3.30 -12.47
C GLU A 403 7.71 -4.06 -12.09
N PRO A 404 7.35 -4.20 -10.80
CA PRO A 404 6.12 -4.90 -10.40
C PRO A 404 4.85 -4.22 -10.91
N GLY A 405 4.91 -2.92 -11.24
CA GLY A 405 3.81 -2.20 -11.89
C GLY A 405 3.31 -2.88 -13.18
N THR A 406 4.17 -3.61 -13.90
CA THR A 406 3.78 -4.40 -15.09
C THR A 406 2.88 -5.59 -14.76
N GLN A 407 3.04 -6.17 -13.57
CA GLN A 407 2.30 -7.32 -13.08
C GLN A 407 0.96 -6.92 -12.45
N MET A 408 0.78 -5.63 -12.13
CA MET A 408 -0.44 -5.13 -11.51
C MET A 408 -1.61 -5.24 -12.49
N THR A 409 -2.49 -6.20 -12.24
CA THR A 409 -3.79 -6.24 -12.91
C THR A 409 -4.62 -5.02 -12.51
N LEU A 410 -5.42 -4.46 -13.44
CA LEU A 410 -6.49 -3.48 -13.11
C LEU A 410 -7.63 -4.18 -12.34
N LYS A 411 -7.32 -5.03 -11.36
CA LYS A 411 -8.32 -5.65 -10.51
C LYS A 411 -8.90 -4.55 -9.65
N THR A 412 -10.05 -4.03 -10.07
CA THR A 412 -10.80 -2.94 -9.44
C THR A 412 -11.56 -3.37 -8.18
N PHE A 413 -11.36 -4.61 -7.69
CA PHE A 413 -12.17 -5.17 -6.62
C PHE A 413 -11.36 -6.00 -5.62
N HIS A 414 -10.62 -5.31 -4.76
CA HIS A 414 -10.15 -5.88 -3.49
C HIS A 414 -10.47 -4.92 -2.33
N PHE A 415 -11.76 -4.77 -2.03
CA PHE A 415 -12.19 -4.51 -0.66
C PHE A 415 -13.14 -5.64 -0.24
N ALA A 416 -12.70 -6.44 0.73
CA ALA A 416 -13.56 -7.39 1.40
C ALA A 416 -14.64 -6.62 2.18
N GLY A 417 -15.91 -6.75 1.76
CA GLY A 417 -17.06 -6.43 2.62
C GLY A 417 -17.88 -5.18 2.30
N VAL A 418 -17.48 -4.29 1.38
CA VAL A 418 -18.30 -3.09 1.03
C VAL A 418 -18.52 -3.03 -0.49
N ALA A 419 -19.61 -3.65 -0.96
CA ALA A 419 -19.92 -3.87 -2.38
C ALA A 419 -20.19 -2.59 -3.22
N GLY A 420 -20.08 -1.39 -2.62
CA GLY A 420 -20.48 -0.12 -3.22
C GLY A 420 -19.39 0.94 -3.38
N MET A 421 -18.15 0.70 -2.92
CA MET A 421 -17.03 1.65 -3.10
C MET A 421 -15.98 1.07 -4.06
N SER A 422 -15.89 1.64 -5.26
CA SER A 422 -14.79 1.38 -6.18
C SER A 422 -13.63 2.30 -5.79
N ILE A 423 -12.54 1.77 -5.26
CA ILE A 423 -11.32 2.52 -4.99
C ILE A 423 -10.36 2.32 -6.17
N THR A 424 -9.67 3.37 -6.60
CA THR A 424 -8.60 3.24 -7.59
C THR A 424 -7.47 2.38 -7.00
N GLN A 425 -7.17 1.25 -7.65
CA GLN A 425 -6.07 0.36 -7.27
C GLN A 425 -5.13 0.13 -8.47
N GLY A 426 -3.95 -0.43 -8.21
CA GLY A 426 -2.94 -0.73 -9.22
C GLY A 426 -2.22 0.51 -9.75
N VAL A 427 -1.77 0.44 -11.00
CA VAL A 427 -0.93 1.46 -11.65
C VAL A 427 -1.54 2.87 -11.63
N PRO A 428 -2.86 3.09 -11.89
CA PRO A 428 -3.45 4.42 -11.83
C PRO A 428 -3.30 5.07 -10.45
N ARG A 429 -3.44 4.28 -9.37
CA ARG A 429 -3.31 4.77 -8.00
C ARG A 429 -1.87 5.13 -7.65
N ILE A 430 -0.92 4.27 -8.02
CA ILE A 430 0.52 4.57 -7.88
C ILE A 430 0.89 5.86 -8.62
N LYS A 431 0.34 6.06 -9.83
CA LYS A 431 0.55 7.28 -10.61
C LYS A 431 -0.02 8.52 -9.92
N GLU A 432 -1.19 8.45 -9.29
CA GLU A 432 -1.76 9.56 -8.52
C GLU A 432 -0.85 9.96 -7.34
N ILE A 433 -0.35 8.96 -6.60
CA ILE A 433 0.53 9.17 -5.44
C ILE A 433 1.87 9.76 -5.89
N ILE A 434 2.56 9.11 -6.84
CA ILE A 434 3.86 9.55 -7.35
C ILE A 434 3.79 10.95 -7.98
N ASN A 435 2.66 11.31 -8.60
CA ASN A 435 2.47 12.64 -9.17
C ASN A 435 2.20 13.73 -8.13
N ALA A 436 1.93 13.36 -6.87
CA ALA A 436 1.42 14.25 -5.83
C ALA A 436 0.19 15.06 -6.32
N SER A 437 -0.77 14.36 -6.93
CA SER A 437 -1.98 14.98 -7.47
C SER A 437 -2.82 15.64 -6.37
N LYS A 438 -3.21 16.90 -6.56
CA LYS A 438 -4.09 17.62 -5.60
C LYS A 438 -5.50 17.06 -5.55
N LEU A 439 -6.02 16.68 -6.72
CA LEU A 439 -7.33 16.06 -6.89
C LEU A 439 -7.11 14.63 -7.35
N ILE A 440 -7.62 13.69 -6.57
CA ILE A 440 -7.60 12.25 -6.86
C ILE A 440 -9.00 11.77 -7.23
N SER A 441 -9.06 10.64 -7.94
CA SER A 441 -10.33 10.14 -8.50
C SER A 441 -11.30 9.65 -7.42
N THR A 442 -10.79 8.94 -6.42
CA THR A 442 -11.58 8.35 -5.33
C THR A 442 -10.97 8.70 -3.96
N PRO A 443 -11.17 9.94 -3.47
CA PRO A 443 -10.69 10.33 -2.15
C PRO A 443 -11.53 9.68 -1.06
N VAL A 444 -10.87 9.03 -0.11
CA VAL A 444 -11.51 8.31 0.99
C VAL A 444 -10.83 8.69 2.31
N ILE A 445 -11.65 9.04 3.29
CA ILE A 445 -11.26 9.34 4.67
C ILE A 445 -11.84 8.25 5.57
N LYS A 446 -10.97 7.57 6.31
CA LYS A 446 -11.35 6.54 7.29
C LYS A 446 -11.52 7.17 8.66
N CYS A 447 -12.76 7.16 9.15
CA CYS A 447 -13.16 7.75 10.43
C CYS A 447 -13.51 6.64 11.44
N PRO A 448 -12.54 6.17 12.25
CA PRO A 448 -12.83 5.25 13.35
C PRO A 448 -13.68 5.95 14.40
N LEU A 449 -14.60 5.20 15.00
CA LEU A 449 -15.55 5.72 15.99
C LEU A 449 -15.01 5.49 17.41
N VAL A 450 -15.30 6.43 18.32
CA VAL A 450 -15.01 6.27 19.76
C VAL A 450 -15.83 5.10 20.33
N GLN A 451 -17.11 5.04 19.99
CA GLN A 451 -17.98 3.90 20.27
C GLN A 451 -18.22 3.11 18.99
N ASN A 452 -17.43 2.07 18.78
CA ASN A 452 -17.43 1.31 17.53
C ASN A 452 -18.33 0.06 17.55
N LYS A 453 -18.87 -0.35 18.70
CA LYS A 453 -19.75 -1.54 18.80
C LYS A 453 -21.22 -1.24 18.51
N GLU A 454 -21.64 0.01 18.69
CA GLU A 454 -23.06 0.38 18.58
C GLU A 454 -23.35 0.94 17.18
N MET A 455 -24.21 0.25 16.41
CA MET A 455 -24.58 0.70 15.07
C MET A 455 -25.32 2.04 15.07
N ARG A 456 -26.06 2.38 16.14
CA ARG A 456 -26.76 3.66 16.27
C ARG A 456 -25.78 4.83 16.31
N ALA A 457 -24.69 4.71 17.08
CA ALA A 457 -23.64 5.73 17.13
C ALA A 457 -23.01 5.93 15.74
N ALA A 458 -22.74 4.84 15.02
CA ALA A 458 -22.23 4.91 13.65
C ALA A 458 -23.18 5.63 12.68
N ARG A 459 -24.50 5.42 12.81
CA ARG A 459 -25.51 6.12 11.99
C ARG A 459 -25.55 7.61 12.27
N ILE A 460 -25.48 8.03 13.54
CA ILE A 460 -25.48 9.45 13.92
C ILE A 460 -24.25 10.15 13.34
N VAL A 461 -23.06 9.55 13.52
CA VAL A 461 -21.81 10.12 12.98
C VAL A 461 -21.85 10.17 11.46
N LYS A 462 -22.31 9.10 10.81
CA LYS A 462 -22.50 9.07 9.36
C LYS A 462 -23.40 10.22 8.89
N ALA A 463 -24.56 10.41 9.52
CA ALA A 463 -25.52 11.45 9.15
C ALA A 463 -24.97 12.87 9.36
N ARG A 464 -24.14 13.09 10.38
CA ARG A 464 -23.48 14.40 10.63
C ARG A 464 -22.44 14.75 9.57
N ILE A 465 -21.77 13.75 8.99
CA ILE A 465 -20.71 13.95 7.99
C ILE A 465 -21.29 14.04 6.58
N GLU A 466 -22.20 13.13 6.25
CA GLU A 466 -22.87 13.05 4.94
C GLU A 466 -23.72 14.30 4.70
N LYS A 467 -23.65 14.85 3.48
CA LYS A 467 -24.50 15.98 3.11
C LYS A 467 -25.95 15.55 3.06
N THR A 468 -26.79 16.26 3.79
CA THR A 468 -28.24 16.15 3.67
C THR A 468 -28.79 17.41 3.03
N TYR A 469 -29.59 17.23 1.98
CA TYR A 469 -30.21 18.33 1.26
C TYR A 469 -31.65 18.53 1.72
N VAL A 470 -32.21 19.72 1.48
CA VAL A 470 -33.63 19.98 1.73
C VAL A 470 -34.50 18.97 0.99
N SER A 471 -34.12 18.53 -0.21
CA SER A 471 -34.83 17.50 -0.97
C SER A 471 -35.02 16.18 -0.23
N ASP A 472 -34.12 15.83 0.68
CA ASP A 472 -34.14 14.52 1.36
C ASP A 472 -35.21 14.47 2.47
N ILE A 473 -35.67 15.64 2.93
CA ILE A 473 -36.70 15.80 3.96
C ILE A 473 -37.96 16.51 3.44
N LEU A 474 -38.05 16.74 2.14
CA LEU A 474 -39.12 17.50 1.52
C LEU A 474 -40.23 16.57 1.05
N SER A 475 -41.46 16.75 1.55
CA SER A 475 -42.64 16.05 1.02
C SER A 475 -43.04 16.64 -0.34
N TYR A 476 -43.17 17.97 -0.39
CA TYR A 476 -43.45 18.70 -1.63
C TYR A 476 -43.02 20.18 -1.51
N ILE A 477 -42.90 20.84 -2.67
CA ILE A 477 -42.66 22.27 -2.80
C ILE A 477 -43.66 22.86 -3.81
N GLU A 478 -44.40 23.88 -3.38
CA GLU A 478 -45.46 24.50 -4.17
C GLU A 478 -45.38 26.02 -4.10
N ASP A 479 -45.92 26.68 -5.13
CA ASP A 479 -45.99 28.14 -5.20
C ASP A 479 -47.43 28.58 -4.87
N GLU A 480 -47.62 29.24 -3.72
CA GLU A 480 -48.92 29.78 -3.33
C GLU A 480 -49.00 31.27 -3.69
N TRP A 481 -49.97 31.60 -4.55
CA TRP A 481 -50.19 32.96 -5.03
C TRP A 481 -51.45 33.53 -4.38
N MET A 482 -51.28 34.56 -3.57
CA MET A 482 -52.35 35.40 -3.05
C MET A 482 -52.40 36.72 -3.84
N ALA A 483 -53.52 37.44 -3.77
CA ALA A 483 -53.69 38.72 -4.48
C ALA A 483 -52.62 39.78 -4.15
N ASN A 484 -51.95 39.65 -3.00
CA ASN A 484 -50.97 40.60 -2.46
C ASN A 484 -49.56 40.00 -2.28
N ALA A 485 -49.34 38.69 -2.45
CA ALA A 485 -48.05 38.05 -2.22
C ALA A 485 -47.92 36.72 -2.98
N GLY A 486 -46.71 36.43 -3.47
CA GLY A 486 -46.32 35.09 -3.94
C GLY A 486 -45.37 34.45 -2.93
N ASN A 487 -45.70 33.24 -2.47
CA ASN A 487 -44.90 32.48 -1.52
C ASN A 487 -44.47 31.15 -2.14
N VAL A 488 -43.23 30.75 -1.90
CA VAL A 488 -42.76 29.37 -2.14
C VAL A 488 -42.89 28.62 -0.82
N VAL A 489 -43.74 27.60 -0.80
CA VAL A 489 -44.08 26.82 0.39
C VAL A 489 -43.38 25.47 0.33
N LEU A 490 -42.66 25.13 1.40
CA LEU A 490 -41.99 23.85 1.59
C LEU A 490 -42.69 23.08 2.69
N GLN A 491 -43.19 21.89 2.38
CA GLN A 491 -43.70 20.96 3.38
C GLN A 491 -42.60 19.97 3.76
N ILE A 492 -42.18 20.01 5.03
CA ILE A 492 -41.12 19.15 5.55
C ILE A 492 -41.74 17.91 6.19
N ASP A 493 -41.17 16.76 5.89
CA ASP A 493 -41.45 15.50 6.55
C ASP A 493 -40.68 15.43 7.88
N MET A 494 -41.43 15.59 8.98
CA MET A 494 -40.86 15.58 10.33
C MET A 494 -40.46 14.18 10.79
N ASP A 495 -41.11 13.13 10.27
CA ASP A 495 -40.78 11.75 10.60
C ASP A 495 -39.44 11.40 9.97
N ALA A 496 -39.26 11.72 8.68
CA ALA A 496 -37.98 11.55 7.97
C ALA A 496 -36.84 12.34 8.63
N LEU A 497 -37.08 13.58 9.05
CA LEU A 497 -36.09 14.39 9.77
C LEU A 497 -35.69 13.77 11.12
N SER A 498 -36.67 13.19 11.84
CA SER A 498 -36.43 12.54 13.13
C SER A 498 -35.64 11.22 12.98
N ASP A 499 -35.94 10.44 11.93
CA ASP A 499 -35.27 9.17 11.62
C ASP A 499 -33.79 9.35 11.26
N MET A 500 -33.43 10.51 10.68
CA MET A 500 -32.03 10.85 10.39
C MET A 500 -31.18 11.13 11.63
N GLN A 501 -31.81 11.39 12.80
CA GLN A 501 -31.13 11.60 14.10
C GLN A 501 -30.07 12.72 14.08
N LEU A 502 -30.25 13.74 13.24
CA LEU A 502 -29.29 14.85 13.08
C LEU A 502 -29.33 15.85 14.24
N GLY A 503 -30.41 15.86 15.03
CA GLY A 503 -30.64 16.87 16.08
C GLY A 503 -30.96 18.27 15.53
N ILE A 504 -31.41 18.33 14.27
CA ILE A 504 -31.72 19.56 13.54
C ILE A 504 -33.24 19.77 13.54
N GLY A 505 -33.66 20.98 13.86
CA GLY A 505 -35.07 21.39 13.80
C GLY A 505 -35.40 22.17 12.52
N ILE A 506 -36.69 22.47 12.33
CA ILE A 506 -37.16 23.29 11.19
C ILE A 506 -36.51 24.68 11.18
N HIS A 507 -36.25 25.25 12.35
CA HIS A 507 -35.58 26.55 12.48
C HIS A 507 -34.17 26.54 11.87
N ASP A 508 -33.43 25.45 12.06
CA ASP A 508 -32.08 25.29 11.51
C ASP A 508 -32.13 25.11 9.99
N VAL A 509 -33.16 24.42 9.47
CA VAL A 509 -33.42 24.32 8.02
C VAL A 509 -33.68 25.70 7.42
N ALA A 510 -34.54 26.50 8.06
CA ALA A 510 -34.80 27.88 7.63
C ALA A 510 -33.53 28.75 7.68
N GLU A 511 -32.69 28.57 8.71
CA GLU A 511 -31.41 29.26 8.82
C GLU A 511 -30.42 28.83 7.72
N ALA A 512 -30.36 27.56 7.38
CA ALA A 512 -29.53 27.03 6.30
C ALA A 512 -29.93 27.66 4.94
N ILE A 513 -31.23 27.81 4.68
CA ILE A 513 -31.77 28.48 3.49
C ILE A 513 -31.34 29.96 3.46
N CYS A 514 -31.44 30.67 4.59
CA CYS A 514 -30.96 32.06 4.71
C CYS A 514 -29.46 32.21 4.47
N ARG A 515 -28.66 31.26 4.99
CA ARG A 515 -27.19 31.30 4.90
C ARG A 515 -26.70 31.12 3.46
N HIS A 516 -27.51 30.49 2.61
CA HIS A 516 -27.16 30.18 1.25
C HIS A 516 -27.14 31.45 0.36
N ARG A 517 -25.94 32.00 0.15
CA ARG A 517 -25.72 33.28 -0.56
C ARG A 517 -26.41 33.41 -1.92
N LYS A 518 -26.52 32.32 -2.70
CA LYS A 518 -27.15 32.37 -4.03
C LYS A 518 -28.66 32.59 -3.97
N LEU A 519 -29.31 32.22 -2.87
CA LEU A 519 -30.76 32.35 -2.74
C LEU A 519 -31.19 33.79 -2.46
N LYS A 520 -30.33 34.65 -1.88
CA LYS A 520 -30.66 36.04 -1.53
C LYS A 520 -31.98 36.18 -0.74
N VAL A 521 -32.26 35.26 0.18
CA VAL A 521 -33.45 35.28 1.05
C VAL A 521 -33.07 35.89 2.39
N GLN A 522 -33.82 36.87 2.88
CA GLN A 522 -33.60 37.46 4.20
C GLN A 522 -34.41 36.75 5.27
N ARG A 523 -34.00 36.82 6.55
CA ARG A 523 -34.76 36.23 7.66
C ARG A 523 -36.19 36.77 7.77
N GLY A 524 -36.43 38.02 7.36
CA GLY A 524 -37.77 38.63 7.35
C GLY A 524 -38.70 38.12 6.24
N ASP A 525 -38.18 37.34 5.29
CA ASP A 525 -38.96 36.76 4.18
C ASP A 525 -39.41 35.33 4.47
N LEU A 526 -38.95 34.73 5.57
CA LEU A 526 -39.32 33.37 5.98
C LEU A 526 -40.42 33.41 7.04
N HIS A 527 -41.49 32.68 6.81
CA HIS A 527 -42.47 32.32 7.83
C HIS A 527 -42.32 30.85 8.17
N ILE A 528 -42.14 30.55 9.46
CA ILE A 528 -41.86 29.20 9.95
C ILE A 528 -43.08 28.69 10.71
N GLY A 529 -43.76 27.70 10.16
CA GLY A 529 -44.81 26.93 10.82
C GLY A 529 -44.29 25.64 11.48
N GLN A 530 -45.21 24.80 11.97
CA GLN A 530 -44.86 23.56 12.68
C GLN A 530 -44.24 22.45 11.81
N SER A 531 -44.55 22.41 10.52
CA SER A 531 -43.99 21.47 9.52
C SER A 531 -43.82 22.11 8.14
N ARG A 532 -44.05 23.42 8.06
CA ARG A 532 -44.18 24.18 6.82
C ARG A 532 -43.30 25.42 6.88
N ILE A 533 -42.50 25.64 5.85
CA ILE A 533 -41.68 26.85 5.69
C ILE A 533 -42.20 27.63 4.49
N GLU A 534 -42.53 28.89 4.67
CA GLU A 534 -42.98 29.78 3.59
C GLU A 534 -41.90 30.82 3.30
N ILE A 535 -41.47 30.90 2.05
CA ILE A 535 -40.52 31.90 1.56
C ILE A 535 -41.28 32.93 0.74
N ARG A 536 -41.39 34.14 1.25
CA ARG A 536 -41.97 35.26 0.51
C ARG A 536 -41.07 35.65 -0.65
N VAL A 537 -41.63 35.67 -1.85
CA VAL A 537 -40.89 36.03 -3.07
C VAL A 537 -40.83 37.55 -3.19
N ARG A 538 -39.63 38.13 -3.04
CA ARG A 538 -39.35 39.53 -3.39
C ARG A 538 -38.56 39.64 -4.69
N VAL A 539 -38.85 40.69 -5.46
CA VAL A 539 -38.01 41.13 -6.59
C VAL A 539 -36.85 41.95 -6.02
N ASP A 540 -35.64 41.73 -6.53
CA ASP A 540 -34.44 42.44 -6.11
C ASP A 540 -34.50 43.89 -6.67
N GLU A 541 -34.83 44.87 -5.82
CA GLU A 541 -34.95 46.28 -6.22
C GLU A 541 -33.65 46.84 -6.86
N ASN A 542 -32.49 46.27 -6.50
CA ASN A 542 -31.19 46.64 -7.08
C ASN A 542 -31.00 46.17 -8.53
N ALA A 543 -31.74 45.15 -8.99
CA ALA A 543 -31.75 44.74 -10.40
C ALA A 543 -32.72 45.59 -11.23
N ALA A 544 -33.81 46.06 -10.62
CA ALA A 544 -34.78 46.97 -11.24
C ALA A 544 -34.18 48.35 -11.56
N ALA A 545 -33.25 48.85 -10.74
CA ALA A 545 -32.56 50.13 -10.97
C ALA A 545 -31.71 50.17 -12.26
N LYS A 546 -31.34 49.02 -12.85
CA LYS A 546 -30.62 48.95 -14.14
C LYS A 546 -31.54 48.83 -15.37
N ARG A 547 -32.85 48.63 -15.19
CA ARG A 547 -33.83 48.49 -16.29
C ARG A 547 -34.91 49.55 -16.18
N THR A 548 -34.53 50.80 -16.43
CA THR A 548 -35.53 51.86 -16.65
C THR A 548 -36.18 51.69 -18.03
N LYS A 549 -37.52 51.57 -18.02
CA LYS A 549 -38.50 51.64 -19.13
C LYS A 549 -38.92 50.31 -19.79
N ALA A 550 -39.79 49.55 -19.12
CA ALA A 550 -40.89 48.83 -19.78
C ALA A 550 -42.06 48.63 -18.79
N LYS A 551 -43.29 48.65 -19.32
CA LYS A 551 -44.56 48.82 -18.61
C LYS A 551 -44.94 47.61 -17.73
N GLY A 552 -45.83 47.86 -16.75
CA GLY A 552 -46.34 47.00 -15.66
C GLY A 552 -46.91 45.60 -15.97
N SER A 553 -46.59 44.96 -17.09
CA SER A 553 -46.78 43.52 -17.32
C SER A 553 -45.51 42.69 -17.06
N GLU A 554 -44.32 43.31 -17.04
CA GLU A 554 -43.06 42.60 -16.80
C GLU A 554 -42.80 42.25 -15.32
N GLU A 555 -43.33 43.02 -14.36
CA GLU A 555 -43.13 42.77 -12.92
C GLU A 555 -43.71 41.42 -12.45
N GLN A 556 -44.86 41.02 -13.01
CA GLN A 556 -45.51 39.76 -12.67
C GLN A 556 -44.77 38.56 -13.29
N ALA A 557 -44.13 38.76 -14.45
CA ALA A 557 -43.24 37.79 -15.06
C ALA A 557 -41.93 37.64 -14.25
N ASP A 558 -41.37 38.74 -13.75
CA ASP A 558 -40.15 38.73 -12.92
C ASP A 558 -40.36 38.03 -11.56
N LEU A 559 -41.52 38.22 -10.91
CA LEU A 559 -41.90 37.49 -9.69
C LEU A 559 -42.01 35.98 -9.94
N LEU A 560 -42.66 35.57 -11.04
CA LEU A 560 -42.79 34.16 -11.41
C LEU A 560 -41.43 33.53 -11.76
N VAL A 561 -40.55 34.25 -12.45
CA VAL A 561 -39.18 33.81 -12.75
C VAL A 561 -38.39 33.61 -11.46
N ARG A 562 -38.53 34.53 -10.50
CA ARG A 562 -37.87 34.45 -9.20
C ARG A 562 -38.41 33.29 -8.34
N ALA A 563 -39.73 33.09 -8.32
CA ALA A 563 -40.36 31.94 -7.65
C ALA A 563 -39.85 30.61 -8.24
N ASN A 564 -39.85 30.48 -9.58
CA ASN A 564 -39.29 29.31 -10.26
C ASN A 564 -37.80 29.09 -9.97
N TYR A 565 -37.02 30.17 -9.85
CA TYR A 565 -35.61 30.09 -9.47
C TYR A 565 -35.43 29.54 -8.05
N LEU A 566 -36.20 30.06 -7.08
CA LEU A 566 -36.18 29.57 -5.70
C LEU A 566 -36.64 28.11 -5.65
N ARG A 567 -37.75 27.77 -6.30
CA ARG A 567 -38.28 26.40 -6.36
C ARG A 567 -37.27 25.40 -6.91
N ARG A 568 -36.44 25.80 -7.87
CA ARG A 568 -35.38 24.95 -8.44
C ARG A 568 -34.15 24.81 -7.54
N LEU A 569 -33.83 25.82 -6.72
CA LEU A 569 -32.57 25.84 -5.97
C LEU A 569 -32.70 25.49 -4.49
N VAL A 570 -33.83 25.80 -3.86
CA VAL A 570 -34.06 25.49 -2.44
C VAL A 570 -33.91 24.00 -2.14
N PRO A 571 -34.39 23.05 -2.98
CA PRO A 571 -34.20 21.63 -2.72
C PRO A 571 -32.72 21.19 -2.63
N PHE A 572 -31.81 21.88 -3.31
CA PHE A 572 -30.37 21.56 -3.33
C PHE A 572 -29.56 22.30 -2.26
N VAL A 573 -30.20 23.01 -1.34
CA VAL A 573 -29.51 23.60 -0.19
C VAL A 573 -29.13 22.49 0.77
N ALA A 574 -27.85 22.43 1.15
CA ALA A 574 -27.38 21.54 2.19
C ALA A 574 -27.80 22.07 3.58
N ILE A 575 -28.44 21.22 4.37
CA ILE A 575 -28.88 21.53 5.73
C ILE A 575 -27.79 21.12 6.73
N SER A 576 -27.24 19.91 6.55
CA SER A 576 -26.19 19.32 7.38
C SER A 576 -25.13 18.65 6.51
N GLY A 577 -24.01 18.29 7.13
CA GLY A 577 -22.89 17.62 6.48
C GLY A 577 -21.83 18.56 5.96
N TYR A 578 -20.68 17.98 5.60
CA TYR A 578 -19.53 18.77 5.13
C TYR A 578 -19.58 19.03 3.64
N PRO A 579 -19.22 20.25 3.17
CA PRO A 579 -19.32 20.66 1.77
C PRO A 579 -18.45 19.85 0.81
N ASP A 580 -17.43 19.15 1.31
CA ASP A 580 -16.49 18.37 0.50
C ASP A 580 -16.70 16.86 0.61
N ALA A 581 -17.55 16.40 1.53
CA ALA A 581 -17.98 15.01 1.61
C ALA A 581 -19.04 14.74 0.53
N THR A 582 -18.85 13.71 -0.29
CA THR A 582 -19.82 13.30 -1.31
C THR A 582 -20.80 12.26 -0.76
N ARG A 583 -20.29 11.28 -0.01
CA ARG A 583 -21.07 10.20 0.60
C ARG A 583 -20.34 9.60 1.80
N ALA A 584 -21.08 8.99 2.73
CA ALA A 584 -20.49 8.26 3.84
C ALA A 584 -21.10 6.84 3.97
N ILE A 585 -20.28 5.86 4.31
CA ILE A 585 -20.67 4.45 4.42
C ILE A 585 -20.13 3.89 5.72
N ILE A 586 -20.93 3.03 6.36
CA ILE A 586 -20.51 2.30 7.55
C ILE A 586 -19.93 0.97 7.10
N GLN A 587 -18.66 0.73 7.41
CA GLN A 587 -18.00 -0.55 7.26
C GLN A 587 -18.06 -1.30 8.60
N THR A 588 -18.57 -2.53 8.56
CA THR A 588 -18.54 -3.45 9.71
C THR A 588 -17.42 -4.47 9.52
N SER A 589 -16.52 -4.54 10.49
CA SER A 589 -15.44 -5.54 10.55
C SER A 589 -15.97 -6.91 10.98
N GLU A 590 -15.21 -7.97 10.75
CA GLU A 590 -15.52 -9.34 11.20
C GLU A 590 -15.70 -9.44 12.72
N HIS A 591 -15.07 -8.55 13.49
CA HIS A 591 -15.19 -8.47 14.95
C HIS A 591 -16.37 -7.59 15.43
N ASP A 592 -17.34 -7.32 14.56
CA ASP A 592 -18.53 -6.50 14.85
C ASP A 592 -18.18 -5.08 15.36
N THR A 593 -17.15 -4.49 14.74
CA THR A 593 -16.78 -3.09 14.97
C THR A 593 -17.07 -2.25 13.73
N HIS A 594 -17.64 -1.07 13.94
CA HIS A 594 -18.09 -0.17 12.89
C HIS A 594 -17.11 1.00 12.71
N THR A 595 -16.77 1.28 11.46
CA THR A 595 -15.96 2.43 11.04
C THR A 595 -16.72 3.19 9.95
N VAL A 596 -16.68 4.52 9.96
CA VAL A 596 -17.30 5.33 8.90
C VAL A 596 -16.25 5.65 7.85
N LEU A 597 -16.51 5.27 6.60
CA LEU A 597 -15.73 5.64 5.43
C LEU A 597 -16.42 6.80 4.73
N VAL A 598 -15.71 7.90 4.56
CA VAL A 598 -16.22 9.11 3.91
C VAL A 598 -15.56 9.21 2.54
N GLU A 599 -16.35 9.23 1.48
CA GLU A 599 -15.86 9.54 0.15
C GLU A 599 -15.92 11.06 -0.03
N GLY A 600 -14.82 11.66 -0.45
CA GLY A 600 -14.67 13.12 -0.56
C GLY A 600 -13.46 13.65 0.19
N TYR A 601 -13.41 14.97 0.34
CA TYR A 601 -12.37 15.69 1.08
C TYR A 601 -12.97 16.29 2.36
N GLY A 602 -12.12 16.93 3.17
CA GLY A 602 -12.50 17.57 4.42
C GLY A 602 -12.05 16.81 5.66
N LEU A 603 -10.82 16.29 5.66
CA LEU A 603 -10.23 15.54 6.77
C LEU A 603 -10.34 16.32 8.10
N ARG A 604 -10.05 17.63 8.09
CA ARG A 604 -10.12 18.48 9.29
C ARG A 604 -11.52 18.49 9.91
N ALA A 605 -12.53 18.53 9.05
CA ALA A 605 -13.92 18.55 9.49
C ALA A 605 -14.33 17.18 10.04
N CYS A 606 -13.94 16.11 9.34
CA CYS A 606 -14.18 14.73 9.78
C CYS A 606 -13.54 14.45 11.16
N MET A 607 -12.28 14.84 11.36
CA MET A 607 -11.57 14.68 12.64
C MET A 607 -12.23 15.40 13.82
N ASN A 608 -12.84 16.56 13.56
CA ASN A 608 -13.51 17.37 14.59
C ASN A 608 -14.96 16.94 14.84
N THR A 609 -15.45 15.92 14.14
CA THR A 609 -16.83 15.45 14.30
C THR A 609 -16.95 14.66 15.59
N GLU A 610 -17.89 15.07 16.44
CA GLU A 610 -18.17 14.34 17.68
C GLU A 610 -18.59 12.90 17.40
N GLY A 611 -17.95 11.95 18.08
CA GLY A 611 -18.11 10.50 17.89
C GLY A 611 -17.01 9.86 17.04
N VAL A 612 -16.23 10.65 16.30
CA VAL A 612 -15.03 10.20 15.56
C VAL A 612 -13.80 10.29 16.47
N ASP A 613 -12.97 9.25 16.45
CA ASP A 613 -11.63 9.29 17.05
C ASP A 613 -10.66 9.99 16.09
N GLY A 614 -10.51 11.30 16.29
CA GLY A 614 -9.64 12.15 15.48
C GLY A 614 -8.16 11.72 15.50
N THR A 615 -7.69 11.01 16.52
CA THR A 615 -6.29 10.57 16.63
C THR A 615 -5.94 9.43 15.68
N LYS A 616 -6.96 8.66 15.25
CA LYS A 616 -6.81 7.49 14.37
C LYS A 616 -7.43 7.70 12.99
N THR A 617 -7.95 8.90 12.72
CA THR A 617 -8.55 9.23 11.43
C THR A 617 -7.46 9.36 10.38
N SER A 618 -7.65 8.75 9.21
CA SER A 618 -6.69 8.78 8.11
C SER A 618 -7.35 9.14 6.78
N THR A 619 -6.57 9.71 5.85
CA THR A 619 -7.01 10.02 4.47
C THR A 619 -6.04 9.39 3.49
N ASN A 620 -6.56 8.99 2.34
CA ASN A 620 -5.74 8.50 1.24
C ASN A 620 -5.18 9.65 0.36
N ASN A 621 -5.63 10.89 0.55
CA ASN A 621 -5.07 12.04 -0.16
C ASN A 621 -3.84 12.59 0.57
N VAL A 622 -2.67 12.35 0.00
CA VAL A 622 -1.37 12.82 0.52
C VAL A 622 -1.30 14.34 0.66
N MET A 623 -1.87 15.09 -0.29
CA MET A 623 -1.81 16.55 -0.26
C MET A 623 -2.66 17.12 0.88
N GLU A 624 -3.83 16.52 1.13
CA GLU A 624 -4.70 16.90 2.25
C GLU A 624 -4.08 16.54 3.60
N ALA A 625 -3.45 15.36 3.70
CA ALA A 625 -2.70 14.95 4.89
C ALA A 625 -1.58 15.95 5.22
N ARG A 626 -0.84 16.40 4.20
CA ARG A 626 0.21 17.43 4.36
C ARG A 626 -0.36 18.75 4.89
N ASP A 627 -1.46 19.23 4.32
CA ASP A 627 -2.01 20.55 4.65
C ASP A 627 -2.60 20.60 6.08
N ILE A 628 -3.03 19.46 6.63
CA ILE A 628 -3.68 19.40 7.96
C ILE A 628 -2.73 18.85 9.04
N LEU A 629 -2.01 17.78 8.76
CA LEU A 629 -1.17 17.05 9.74
C LEU A 629 0.34 17.35 9.60
N GLY A 630 0.76 17.94 8.48
CA GLY A 630 2.17 18.29 8.22
C GLY A 630 2.92 17.26 7.37
N ILE A 631 4.20 17.56 7.12
CA ILE A 631 5.02 16.84 6.13
C ILE A 631 5.34 15.40 6.53
N GLU A 632 5.57 15.13 7.81
CA GLU A 632 5.93 13.78 8.30
C GLU A 632 4.74 12.81 8.26
N ALA A 633 3.54 13.32 8.56
CA ALA A 633 2.31 12.58 8.37
C ALA A 633 2.11 12.25 6.89
N ALA A 634 2.33 13.21 5.99
CA ALA A 634 2.23 12.98 4.55
C ALA A 634 3.27 11.96 4.05
N ARG A 635 4.51 12.01 4.54
CA ARG A 635 5.55 11.00 4.26
C ARG A 635 5.08 9.60 4.63
N SER A 636 4.52 9.44 5.83
CA SER A 636 3.98 8.17 6.32
C SER A 636 2.78 7.71 5.48
N THR A 637 1.89 8.62 5.08
CA THR A 637 0.77 8.32 4.17
C THR A 637 1.25 7.83 2.81
N ILE A 638 2.30 8.43 2.22
CA ILE A 638 2.87 7.96 0.95
C ILE A 638 3.37 6.52 1.08
N ALA A 639 4.17 6.23 2.11
CA ALA A 639 4.74 4.90 2.31
C ALA A 639 3.64 3.85 2.57
N HIS A 640 2.61 4.20 3.35
CA HIS A 640 1.49 3.31 3.64
C HIS A 640 0.63 3.04 2.40
N GLU A 641 0.25 4.08 1.64
CA GLU A 641 -0.58 3.93 0.45
C GLU A 641 0.12 3.14 -0.67
N ILE A 642 1.42 3.37 -0.88
CA ILE A 642 2.19 2.56 -1.84
C ILE A 642 2.28 1.12 -1.35
N GLY A 643 2.51 0.91 -0.04
CA GLY A 643 2.52 -0.42 0.58
C GLY A 643 1.20 -1.16 0.45
N GLU A 644 0.05 -0.49 0.62
CA GLU A 644 -1.27 -1.11 0.44
C GLU A 644 -1.53 -1.46 -1.03
N VAL A 645 -1.15 -0.58 -1.97
CA VAL A 645 -1.36 -0.84 -3.40
C VAL A 645 -0.42 -1.93 -3.93
N MET A 646 0.80 -2.04 -3.37
CA MET A 646 1.83 -3.01 -3.77
C MET A 646 1.91 -4.25 -2.87
N GLY A 647 1.02 -4.40 -1.88
CA GLY A 647 1.14 -5.41 -0.82
C GLY A 647 1.19 -6.86 -1.31
N ASP A 648 0.55 -7.16 -2.45
CA ASP A 648 0.57 -8.50 -3.06
C ASP A 648 1.89 -8.84 -3.78
N MET A 649 2.83 -7.90 -3.87
CA MET A 649 4.05 -8.00 -4.69
C MET A 649 5.34 -8.20 -3.87
N ASP A 650 5.23 -8.41 -2.56
CA ASP A 650 6.34 -8.70 -1.64
C ASP A 650 7.55 -7.75 -1.78
N ILE A 651 7.30 -6.46 -2.03
CA ILE A 651 8.35 -5.44 -2.13
C ILE A 651 8.83 -5.07 -0.72
N ASP A 652 10.15 -5.02 -0.52
CA ASP A 652 10.72 -4.61 0.76
C ASP A 652 10.34 -3.15 1.11
N PRO A 653 9.87 -2.89 2.35
CA PRO A 653 9.38 -1.57 2.75
C PRO A 653 10.43 -0.46 2.70
N ARG A 654 11.73 -0.78 2.77
CA ARG A 654 12.80 0.23 2.74
C ARG A 654 12.83 1.01 1.42
N HIS A 655 12.47 0.36 0.31
CA HIS A 655 12.38 1.05 -0.98
C HIS A 655 11.24 2.07 -1.03
N MET A 656 10.08 1.73 -0.44
CA MET A 656 8.91 2.62 -0.38
C MET A 656 9.17 3.80 0.56
N GLN A 657 9.85 3.55 1.68
CA GLN A 657 10.29 4.60 2.60
C GLN A 657 11.27 5.57 1.93
N LEU A 658 12.28 5.06 1.20
CA LEU A 658 13.21 5.91 0.46
C LEU A 658 12.50 6.79 -0.56
N LEU A 659 11.52 6.24 -1.28
CA LEU A 659 10.71 7.01 -2.24
C LEU A 659 9.92 8.12 -1.53
N ALA A 660 9.29 7.82 -0.40
CA ALA A 660 8.55 8.80 0.39
C ALA A 660 9.46 9.92 0.92
N ASP A 661 10.69 9.59 1.34
CA ASP A 661 11.67 10.57 1.82
C ASP A 661 12.16 11.49 0.69
N VAL A 662 12.39 10.94 -0.51
CA VAL A 662 12.75 11.74 -1.69
C VAL A 662 11.65 12.72 -2.09
N MET A 663 10.38 12.34 -1.89
CA MET A 663 9.26 13.23 -2.16
C MET A 663 9.07 14.32 -1.10
N THR A 664 9.69 14.22 0.08
CA THR A 664 9.37 15.07 1.24
C THR A 664 10.55 15.81 1.87
N TYR A 665 11.81 15.42 1.61
CA TYR A 665 13.01 15.99 2.26
C TYR A 665 13.21 17.51 2.08
N LYS A 666 12.58 18.13 1.08
CA LYS A 666 12.61 19.59 0.84
C LYS A 666 11.58 20.37 1.68
N GLY A 667 10.75 19.71 2.48
CA GLY A 667 9.71 20.32 3.31
C GLY A 667 8.36 20.54 2.62
N GLU A 668 8.23 20.14 1.35
CA GLU A 668 6.95 20.05 0.65
C GLU A 668 6.84 18.73 -0.11
N VAL A 669 5.62 18.26 -0.36
CA VAL A 669 5.40 17.04 -1.15
C VAL A 669 5.62 17.36 -2.63
N LEU A 670 6.74 16.88 -3.16
CA LEU A 670 7.12 17.05 -4.56
C LEU A 670 6.86 15.76 -5.33
N GLY A 671 5.92 15.82 -6.29
CA GLY A 671 5.66 14.70 -7.18
C GLY A 671 6.79 14.47 -8.18
N ILE A 672 6.97 13.23 -8.65
CA ILE A 672 8.02 12.81 -9.59
C ILE A 672 7.66 13.20 -11.04
N THR A 673 7.09 14.39 -11.21
CA THR A 673 6.75 14.99 -12.50
C THR A 673 7.88 15.92 -12.93
N ARG A 674 7.88 16.37 -14.19
CA ARG A 674 8.82 17.39 -14.67
C ARG A 674 8.89 18.63 -13.78
N PHE A 675 7.76 19.04 -13.20
CA PHE A 675 7.69 20.20 -12.32
C PHE A 675 8.32 19.93 -10.94
N GLY A 676 8.09 18.75 -10.37
CA GLY A 676 8.72 18.40 -9.10
C GLY A 676 10.22 18.13 -9.24
N LEU A 677 10.66 17.45 -10.30
CA LEU A 677 12.09 17.24 -10.57
C LEU A 677 12.85 18.57 -10.70
N SER A 678 12.26 19.56 -11.38
CA SER A 678 12.87 20.90 -11.53
C SER A 678 13.05 21.65 -10.21
N LYS A 679 12.31 21.28 -9.16
CA LYS A 679 12.47 21.82 -7.80
C LYS A 679 13.43 21.01 -6.93
N MET A 680 13.57 19.71 -7.21
CA MET A 680 14.46 18.83 -6.46
C MET A 680 15.92 18.98 -6.89
N ARG A 681 16.16 19.23 -8.18
CA ARG A 681 17.49 19.20 -8.81
C ARG A 681 17.85 20.53 -9.43
N ASP A 682 19.13 20.90 -9.28
CA ASP A 682 19.70 22.10 -9.88
C ASP A 682 20.44 21.83 -11.20
N SER A 683 20.79 20.56 -11.48
CA SER A 683 21.53 20.12 -12.68
C SER A 683 20.71 20.36 -13.95
N VAL A 684 21.30 21.07 -14.92
CA VAL A 684 20.60 21.49 -16.15
C VAL A 684 20.58 20.34 -17.15
N LEU A 685 21.70 19.65 -17.31
CA LEU A 685 21.81 18.53 -18.27
C LEU A 685 20.92 17.35 -17.88
N GLN A 686 20.82 17.08 -16.57
CA GLN A 686 19.91 16.07 -16.05
C GLN A 686 18.45 16.39 -16.40
N LEU A 687 18.00 17.62 -16.12
CA LEU A 687 16.64 18.07 -16.44
C LEU A 687 16.37 18.07 -17.94
N ALA A 688 17.33 18.53 -18.75
CA ALA A 688 17.22 18.56 -20.20
C ALA A 688 17.09 17.16 -20.82
N SER A 689 17.71 16.13 -20.22
CA SER A 689 17.59 14.73 -20.65
C SER A 689 16.26 14.07 -20.31
N PHE A 690 15.47 14.68 -19.41
CA PHE A 690 14.22 14.12 -18.92
C PHE A 690 13.04 14.44 -19.86
N GLU A 691 12.66 15.72 -19.94
CA GLU A 691 11.58 16.28 -20.76
C GLU A 691 11.85 17.76 -21.07
N LYS A 692 11.24 18.32 -22.13
CA LYS A 692 11.35 19.76 -22.48
C LYS A 692 12.81 20.27 -22.57
N THR A 693 13.66 19.48 -23.23
CA THR A 693 15.08 19.76 -23.45
C THR A 693 15.41 21.21 -23.88
N PRO A 694 14.78 21.79 -24.92
CA PRO A 694 15.15 23.13 -25.38
C PRO A 694 14.83 24.20 -24.33
N ASP A 695 13.67 24.13 -23.67
CA ASP A 695 13.24 25.10 -22.66
C ASP A 695 14.28 25.17 -21.52
N HIS A 696 14.69 24.02 -20.99
CA HIS A 696 15.67 23.97 -19.89
C HIS A 696 17.04 24.54 -20.27
N LEU A 697 17.49 24.32 -21.50
CA LEU A 697 18.79 24.83 -21.97
C LEU A 697 18.74 26.34 -22.22
N PHE A 698 17.67 26.86 -22.83
CA PHE A 698 17.53 28.30 -23.06
C PHE A 698 17.34 29.07 -21.75
N ASP A 699 16.53 28.57 -20.82
CA ASP A 699 16.32 29.19 -19.51
C ASP A 699 17.62 29.18 -18.68
N ALA A 700 18.40 28.09 -18.76
CA ALA A 700 19.70 28.02 -18.09
C ALA A 700 20.72 28.98 -18.70
N ALA A 701 20.75 29.11 -20.03
CA ALA A 701 21.64 30.05 -20.71
C ALA A 701 21.25 31.51 -20.39
N ALA A 702 19.96 31.84 -20.43
CA ALA A 702 19.44 33.16 -20.07
C ALA A 702 19.70 33.48 -18.58
N GLY A 703 19.56 32.49 -17.71
CA GLY A 703 19.83 32.60 -16.27
C GLY A 703 21.30 32.46 -15.87
N MET A 704 22.23 32.28 -16.82
CA MET A 704 23.66 32.04 -16.59
C MET A 704 23.93 30.95 -15.52
N LYS A 705 23.15 29.86 -15.55
CA LYS A 705 23.30 28.76 -14.59
C LYS A 705 24.63 28.03 -14.81
N THR A 706 25.26 27.63 -13.71
CA THR A 706 26.47 26.80 -13.71
C THR A 706 26.11 25.39 -13.25
N ASP A 707 26.55 24.39 -14.00
CA ASP A 707 26.32 22.97 -13.70
C ASP A 707 27.64 22.33 -13.23
N LYS A 708 27.62 21.61 -12.11
CA LYS A 708 28.81 21.04 -11.47
C LYS A 708 29.19 19.66 -12.00
N ILE A 709 28.31 19.00 -12.75
CA ILE A 709 28.59 17.68 -13.34
C ILE A 709 28.89 16.62 -12.25
N GLU A 710 28.05 16.57 -11.20
CA GLU A 710 28.19 15.63 -10.09
C GLU A 710 27.20 14.45 -10.14
N GLY A 711 26.05 14.64 -10.80
CA GLY A 711 25.02 13.61 -10.97
C GLY A 711 25.39 12.56 -12.04
N VAL A 712 24.75 11.41 -11.93
CA VAL A 712 25.05 10.22 -12.75
C VAL A 712 24.75 10.50 -14.22
N SER A 713 23.63 11.16 -14.53
CA SER A 713 23.24 11.46 -15.91
C SER A 713 24.26 12.32 -16.64
N GLU A 714 24.67 13.42 -16.03
CA GLU A 714 25.58 14.38 -16.63
C GLU A 714 27.02 13.87 -16.68
N CYS A 715 27.48 13.08 -15.71
CA CYS A 715 28.75 12.36 -15.83
C CYS A 715 28.77 11.45 -17.06
N ILE A 716 27.69 10.69 -17.30
CA ILE A 716 27.58 9.81 -18.48
C ILE A 716 27.57 10.62 -19.78
N ILE A 717 26.82 11.73 -19.84
CA ILE A 717 26.78 12.62 -21.01
C ILE A 717 28.17 13.16 -21.34
N MET A 718 28.94 13.54 -20.31
CA MET A 718 30.29 14.11 -20.47
C MET A 718 31.39 13.06 -20.62
N GLY A 719 31.06 11.76 -20.52
CA GLY A 719 32.02 10.66 -20.59
C GLY A 719 32.96 10.57 -19.38
N GLN A 720 32.52 11.03 -18.21
CA GLN A 720 33.27 10.99 -16.95
C GLN A 720 32.77 9.87 -16.02
N THR A 721 33.62 9.44 -15.09
CA THR A 721 33.24 8.43 -14.08
C THR A 721 32.27 9.00 -13.06
N MET A 722 31.15 8.32 -12.83
CA MET A 722 30.16 8.68 -11.80
C MET A 722 30.69 8.47 -10.38
N THR A 723 30.09 9.13 -9.38
CA THR A 723 30.51 9.09 -7.96
C THR A 723 29.76 8.06 -7.10
N VAL A 724 29.05 7.13 -7.75
CA VAL A 724 28.24 6.07 -7.14
C VAL A 724 28.87 4.71 -7.43
N GLY A 725 28.64 3.72 -6.56
CA GLY A 725 29.17 2.37 -6.71
C GLY A 725 30.69 2.34 -6.63
N THR A 726 31.33 1.73 -7.62
CA THR A 726 32.80 1.62 -7.69
C THR A 726 33.50 2.97 -7.85
N GLY A 727 32.78 4.01 -8.31
CA GLY A 727 33.31 5.37 -8.42
C GLY A 727 33.20 6.19 -7.13
N ALA A 728 32.63 5.64 -6.06
CA ALA A 728 32.51 6.32 -4.77
C ALA A 728 33.84 6.46 -4.00
N PHE A 729 34.89 5.76 -4.43
CA PHE A 729 36.23 5.85 -3.86
C PHE A 729 37.31 5.83 -4.94
N HIS A 730 38.52 6.23 -4.56
CA HIS A 730 39.69 6.15 -5.42
C HIS A 730 40.69 5.15 -4.86
N VAL A 731 41.35 4.42 -5.76
CA VAL A 731 42.43 3.51 -5.40
C VAL A 731 43.75 4.26 -5.48
N VAL A 732 44.42 4.39 -4.34
CA VAL A 732 45.75 5.00 -4.27
C VAL A 732 46.79 3.89 -4.07
N ARG A 733 47.77 3.82 -4.98
CA ARG A 733 48.90 2.90 -4.81
C ARG A 733 49.83 3.43 -3.73
N ARG A 734 49.96 2.70 -2.63
CA ARG A 734 50.95 3.02 -1.59
C ARG A 734 52.36 2.80 -2.15
N LEU A 735 53.16 3.86 -2.19
CA LEU A 735 54.55 3.81 -2.69
C LEU A 735 55.56 3.30 -1.66
N ALA A 736 55.14 3.16 -0.39
CA ALA A 736 55.96 2.69 0.73
C ALA A 736 57.31 3.43 0.88
N LEU A 737 57.35 4.71 0.47
CA LEU A 737 58.52 5.57 0.67
C LEU A 737 58.81 5.72 2.16
N GLN A 738 60.03 5.43 2.55
CA GLN A 738 60.51 5.64 3.92
C GLN A 738 60.96 7.10 4.06
N SER A 739 60.94 7.63 5.29
CA SER A 739 61.35 9.02 5.54
C SER A 739 62.79 9.33 5.11
N GLY A 740 63.66 8.32 5.01
CA GLY A 740 65.02 8.45 4.49
C GLY A 740 65.13 8.46 2.96
N ASP A 741 64.12 7.98 2.23
CA ASP A 741 64.16 7.96 0.75
C ASP A 741 63.95 9.35 0.14
N ILE A 742 63.33 10.25 0.91
CA ILE A 742 62.97 11.63 0.52
C ILE A 742 63.93 12.65 1.17
N SER A 743 65.03 12.19 1.79
CA SER A 743 66.03 13.11 2.34
C SER A 743 66.80 13.80 1.21
N GLU A 744 67.09 15.09 1.39
CA GLU A 744 67.99 15.83 0.52
C GLU A 744 69.34 15.10 0.45
N ARG A 745 69.71 14.67 -0.76
CA ARG A 745 71.01 14.01 -0.98
C ARG A 745 72.10 15.06 -1.11
N PRO A 746 73.28 14.86 -0.52
CA PRO A 746 74.40 15.79 -0.74
C PRO A 746 74.74 15.84 -2.23
N ALA A 747 74.76 17.04 -2.79
CA ALA A 747 75.05 17.23 -4.20
C ALA A 747 76.55 17.04 -4.45
N LEU A 748 76.91 16.01 -5.23
CA LEU A 748 78.29 15.64 -5.57
C LEU A 748 79.16 16.78 -6.11
N PHE A 749 78.54 17.82 -6.68
CA PHE A 749 79.24 18.93 -7.34
C PHE A 749 79.11 20.26 -6.61
N GLU A 750 78.32 20.35 -5.52
CA GLU A 750 78.20 21.61 -4.78
C GLU A 750 79.50 21.97 -4.06
N ASP A 751 80.16 20.99 -3.44
CA ASP A 751 81.45 21.21 -2.79
C ASP A 751 82.53 21.63 -3.80
N ALA A 752 82.62 20.93 -4.93
CA ALA A 752 83.58 21.23 -5.99
C ALA A 752 83.31 22.60 -6.67
N TRP A 753 82.04 22.94 -6.90
CA TRP A 753 81.64 24.25 -7.43
C TRP A 753 81.93 25.37 -6.43
N THR A 754 81.72 25.13 -5.13
CA THR A 754 82.03 26.08 -4.06
C THR A 754 83.55 26.31 -3.95
N GLU A 755 84.36 25.26 -4.11
CA GLU A 755 85.82 25.36 -4.14
C GLU A 755 86.32 26.14 -5.37
N GLU A 756 85.80 25.83 -6.56
CA GLU A 756 86.13 26.51 -7.82
C GLU A 756 85.69 27.99 -7.79
N THR A 757 84.49 28.29 -7.29
CA THR A 757 84.03 29.68 -7.15
C THR A 757 84.85 30.45 -6.11
N ASN A 758 85.32 29.79 -5.05
CA ASN A 758 86.26 30.39 -4.10
C ASN A 758 87.64 30.63 -4.71
N LYS A 759 88.17 29.71 -5.52
CA LYS A 759 89.42 29.92 -6.30
C LYS A 759 89.29 31.11 -7.25
N ARG A 760 88.21 31.17 -8.04
CA ARG A 760 87.91 32.31 -8.94
C ARG A 760 87.74 33.63 -8.19
N ARG A 761 87.16 33.61 -6.98
CA ARG A 761 87.08 34.80 -6.10
C ARG A 761 88.45 35.22 -5.56
N GLN A 762 89.34 34.28 -5.24
CA GLN A 762 90.70 34.57 -4.81
C GLN A 762 91.57 35.10 -5.95
N GLU A 763 91.45 34.54 -7.16
CA GLU A 763 92.11 35.05 -8.37
C GLU A 763 91.65 36.47 -8.72
N ARG A 764 90.34 36.75 -8.64
CA ARG A 764 89.78 38.11 -8.80
C ARG A 764 90.22 39.12 -7.73
N LYS A 765 90.75 38.68 -6.58
CA LYS A 765 91.31 39.56 -5.55
C LYS A 765 92.83 39.79 -5.68
N ARG A 766 93.51 39.00 -6.54
CA ARG A 766 94.95 39.11 -6.81
C ARG A 766 95.26 39.95 -8.06
N HIS A 767 94.29 40.13 -8.94
CA HIS A 767 94.23 41.24 -9.90
C HIS A 767 93.55 42.43 -9.26
#